data_AF-A0A7J4RDH0-F1
#
_entry.id   AF-A0A7J4RDH0-F1
#
_cell.length_a   1.000
_cell.length_b   1.000
_cell.length_c   1.000
_cell.angle_alpha   90.00
_cell.angle_beta   90.00
_cell.angle_gamma   90.00
#
_symmetry.space_group_name_H-M   'P 1'
#
loop_
_entity.id
_entity.type
_entity.pdbx_description
1 polymer ?
#
loop_
_entity_poly.entity_id
_entity_poly.type
_entity_poly.pdbx_seq_one_letter_code
_entity_poly.pdbx_strand_id
1 'polypeptide(L)'
;MRTLTLGLSGSVEGGEFMLPVGATVSAAEIGFENNHIYSTTDVNEGFSWKLMSGLEEFDLGEIGNMSSASQESYPQEMNFTSALNTLMQSSLTPTAHIDANGNGWKKFRFNIESLNATSGSTIDLVGLDVVYDVTHYISDVNDFAWELAQGVALSSATSGLVNVPIAVHAESGGGLSFSSLSVLTTPGYTTTASLLNNAPGLYPNGEIYEITSTHTVSPLTGASFEEAYVVFESLSGDIELTYSDLDGFTVVENPNNYITLQASSVADITDGKEITWRFVVNSVWDDTEQVRIFVGQTASNGVNGLPDSIVLAPVGGNAVENDVAVTTFSVLNEEGIVQDLDAGNANRYVRMLGSVRLEALDVAPNPLSYYTVVEERSINSSGETPVFEWTEIANQTGTIGGNFDWTIDLGPATAGEHYYRFLLTGYEGGDTVCPSSEYRPDDACAIPFNLTIDQFSPELVSVKVLNGQVDPNVESNWRSLVDDTWVIPSNNQYVKVGVTDLQDLPATLDLHYWVEYQHDANSDGIADESEYAVVVLTGDGAYPTANYTGNYNDLANQEKDPVGRVSMFLEGYDLAGNSIEGGSYGIFNDEVTYASMPSKSPEILEFNIENSAGRPLLNSNHPSYEGDWNQTMYAGNEYHLIVQAEDRNGWRDIDYIQVDLTNDRDDLTLYYFPRNETAWTDSPHITIVPEGVDSDGPQLLRMDGDYLINPFTDEFYLDLPIRINWGIVGLQSLASPVISIADLDGNDKRKIVGSTTEITQWYYSDGIRLDVRTDAVNDLMITPYFTDVSEPFTSDVREGYVYPGDTVAFEGQFAYIDGLLDSVYILPETELTLEVTRLAADQSTAGGVQYFPYGAGGADGTKQDGQPTYHSFKGGAFNINITAPISTNEYTYQFRLINLPDGAVDITEAFCASSTSYGCGEFVIKVDANAPSVKSNTWTARDEAGTVLEESVSTSNFRCIDISLQIEEKEALFQGDVSVAWKFYVDPTSDITWPFYGQIHGIDPLTAPLSLTPVAGGYAASAECVDLWPSIDQELPTQEQINNIEVVFWIVGADSAGSAVLGGGPTGDGSIAPIYSGEARYNSLYNFIYEEASYSVKEIDLLPRSPEVGDSMTLTIEVVNTGSKAGEVTLRIQSVVDGGIPVTEKTVTSPLIEIDGEVD
;
A
#
# COMPACT_ATOMS: atom_id res chain seq x y z
N MET A 1 83.32 -15.12 46.70
CA MET A 1 84.41 -14.13 46.87
C MET A 1 83.81 -12.74 46.73
N ARG A 2 84.01 -11.86 47.70
CA ARG A 2 83.45 -10.49 47.68
C ARG A 2 84.50 -9.49 48.17
N THR A 3 84.96 -8.61 47.28
CA THR A 3 85.92 -7.55 47.58
C THR A 3 85.23 -6.41 48.33
N LEU A 4 85.80 -6.00 49.45
CA LEU A 4 85.39 -4.84 50.23
C LEU A 4 86.50 -3.80 50.17
N THR A 5 86.13 -2.54 49.99
CA THR A 5 87.05 -1.42 49.86
C THR A 5 86.79 -0.40 50.98
N LEU A 6 87.83 -0.08 51.75
CA LEU A 6 87.73 0.89 52.84
C LEU A 6 87.32 2.28 52.34
N GLY A 7 86.29 2.83 52.98
CA GLY A 7 85.84 4.20 52.74
C GLY A 7 86.80 5.24 53.33
N LEU A 8 86.50 6.52 53.09
CA LEU A 8 87.28 7.64 53.62
C LEU A 8 87.29 7.70 55.17
N SER A 9 86.32 7.08 55.84
CA SER A 9 86.25 6.93 57.29
C SER A 9 87.17 5.85 57.85
N GLY A 10 87.78 5.02 57.00
CA GLY A 10 88.53 3.85 57.43
C GLY A 10 87.66 2.65 57.80
N SER A 11 86.38 2.61 57.38
CA SER A 11 85.50 1.45 57.55
C SER A 11 84.79 1.04 56.26
N VAL A 12 84.38 -0.24 56.17
CA VAL A 12 83.57 -0.78 55.09
C VAL A 12 82.60 -1.84 55.60
N GLU A 13 81.38 -1.82 55.08
CA GLU A 13 80.38 -2.87 55.30
C GLU A 13 80.15 -3.64 53.99
N GLY A 14 80.01 -4.96 54.06
CA GLY A 14 79.63 -5.77 52.93
C GLY A 14 79.75 -7.27 53.17
N GLY A 15 79.86 -8.08 52.11
CA GLY A 15 79.86 -9.54 52.26
C GLY A 15 78.50 -10.08 52.70
N GLU A 16 77.42 -9.52 52.16
CA GLU A 16 76.06 -9.79 52.63
C GLU A 16 75.55 -11.17 52.21
N PHE A 17 74.84 -11.86 53.10
CA PHE A 17 74.15 -13.12 52.84
C PHE A 17 72.87 -13.21 53.69
N MET A 18 71.98 -14.13 53.35
CA MET A 18 70.71 -14.34 54.05
C MET A 18 70.57 -15.78 54.51
N LEU A 19 69.90 -15.96 55.65
CA LEU A 19 69.50 -17.26 56.18
C LEU A 19 68.00 -17.21 56.55
N PRO A 20 67.25 -18.29 56.39
CA PRO A 20 65.81 -18.27 56.67
C PRO A 20 65.56 -18.03 58.16
N VAL A 21 64.47 -17.32 58.46
CA VAL A 21 64.08 -17.01 59.84
C VAL A 21 63.83 -18.32 60.60
N GLY A 22 64.42 -18.44 61.78
CA GLY A 22 64.31 -19.64 62.62
C GLY A 22 65.29 -20.76 62.24
N ALA A 23 66.18 -20.53 61.27
CA ALA A 23 67.27 -21.44 60.96
C ALA A 23 68.15 -21.69 62.20
N THR A 24 68.45 -22.96 62.47
CA THR A 24 69.46 -23.33 63.47
C THR A 24 70.77 -23.65 62.75
N VAL A 25 71.82 -22.85 62.99
CA VAL A 25 73.09 -23.00 62.28
C VAL A 25 73.97 -24.03 62.99
N SER A 26 74.32 -25.11 62.32
CA SER A 26 75.15 -26.18 62.91
C SER A 26 76.66 -25.91 62.75
N ALA A 27 77.06 -25.29 61.64
CA ALA A 27 78.44 -24.93 61.34
C ALA A 27 78.47 -23.74 60.38
N ALA A 28 79.43 -22.84 60.57
CA ALA A 28 79.68 -21.72 59.68
C ALA A 28 81.16 -21.30 59.67
N GLU A 29 81.69 -21.06 58.48
CA GLU A 29 83.09 -20.67 58.24
C GLU A 29 83.18 -19.49 57.29
N ILE A 30 84.22 -18.66 57.45
CA ILE A 30 84.55 -17.55 56.55
C ILE A 30 86.06 -17.31 56.55
N GLY A 31 86.62 -16.95 55.39
CA GLY A 31 88.02 -16.55 55.23
C GLY A 31 88.17 -15.22 54.49
N PHE A 32 89.39 -14.72 54.40
CA PHE A 32 89.74 -13.61 53.52
C PHE A 32 91.10 -13.77 52.85
N GLU A 33 91.26 -13.16 51.68
CA GLU A 33 92.50 -13.11 50.89
C GLU A 33 92.72 -11.71 50.29
N ASN A 34 93.90 -11.48 49.71
CA ASN A 34 94.32 -10.22 49.09
C ASN A 34 94.06 -8.97 49.95
N ASN A 35 94.25 -9.10 51.26
CA ASN A 35 94.09 -7.98 52.16
C ASN A 35 95.20 -6.95 51.90
N HIS A 36 94.79 -5.71 51.65
CA HIS A 36 95.65 -4.53 51.51
C HIS A 36 95.31 -3.46 52.56
N ILE A 37 94.46 -3.80 53.54
CA ILE A 37 94.10 -2.96 54.67
C ILE A 37 95.16 -3.13 55.75
N TYR A 38 96.11 -2.20 55.77
CA TYR A 38 97.16 -2.11 56.78
C TYR A 38 97.35 -0.66 57.20
N SER A 39 97.68 -0.46 58.48
CA SER A 39 97.89 0.86 59.04
C SER A 39 99.11 1.56 58.42
N THR A 40 98.94 2.84 58.11
CA THR A 40 100.02 3.71 57.58
C THR A 40 100.94 4.24 58.68
N THR A 41 100.55 4.06 59.96
CA THR A 41 101.27 4.57 61.14
C THR A 41 101.90 3.46 61.97
N ASP A 42 101.35 2.23 61.98
CA ASP A 42 101.92 1.04 62.63
C ASP A 42 101.93 -0.16 61.67
N VAL A 43 103.09 -0.78 61.48
CA VAL A 43 103.24 -1.91 60.54
C VAL A 43 102.58 -3.21 61.01
N ASN A 44 102.18 -3.34 62.27
CA ASN A 44 101.53 -4.56 62.78
C ASN A 44 100.00 -4.45 62.91
N GLU A 45 99.43 -3.25 62.79
CA GLU A 45 97.98 -3.00 62.89
C GLU A 45 97.27 -3.35 61.57
N GLY A 46 96.25 -4.22 61.67
CA GLY A 46 95.42 -4.67 60.56
C GLY A 46 94.03 -4.02 60.58
N PHE A 47 92.99 -4.73 61.03
CA PHE A 47 91.62 -4.25 61.10
C PHE A 47 90.78 -4.95 62.18
N SER A 48 89.72 -4.30 62.67
CA SER A 48 88.66 -4.93 63.48
C SER A 48 87.60 -5.53 62.56
N TRP A 49 87.12 -6.73 62.88
CA TRP A 49 86.10 -7.43 62.11
C TRP A 49 84.85 -7.68 62.95
N LYS A 50 83.69 -7.28 62.44
CA LYS A 50 82.39 -7.49 63.07
C LYS A 50 81.40 -8.15 62.12
N LEU A 51 80.45 -8.90 62.67
CA LEU A 51 79.26 -9.39 61.96
C LEU A 51 78.07 -8.56 62.39
N MET A 52 77.28 -8.09 61.43
CA MET A 52 76.14 -7.23 61.68
C MET A 52 74.88 -7.79 61.05
N SER A 53 73.76 -7.61 61.75
CA SER A 53 72.43 -7.91 61.23
C SER A 53 71.42 -6.88 61.74
N GLY A 54 70.81 -6.14 60.81
CA GLY A 54 70.07 -4.93 61.14
C GLY A 54 70.99 -3.86 61.76
N LEU A 55 70.66 -3.44 62.98
CA LEU A 55 71.44 -2.52 63.82
C LEU A 55 72.29 -3.24 64.89
N GLU A 56 72.14 -4.56 65.04
CA GLU A 56 72.97 -5.32 65.98
C GLU A 56 74.31 -5.64 65.33
N GLU A 57 75.39 -5.44 66.10
CA GLU A 57 76.74 -5.86 65.75
C GLU A 57 77.25 -6.87 66.78
N PHE A 58 77.94 -7.88 66.28
CA PHE A 58 78.69 -8.83 67.07
C PHE A 58 80.17 -8.69 66.68
N ASP A 59 81.00 -8.31 67.64
CA ASP A 59 82.43 -8.16 67.40
C ASP A 59 83.09 -9.54 67.28
N LEU A 60 83.72 -9.79 66.13
CA LEU A 60 84.43 -11.03 65.86
C LEU A 60 85.89 -10.94 66.36
N GLY A 61 86.42 -9.73 66.57
CA GLY A 61 87.77 -9.48 67.08
C GLY A 61 88.68 -8.70 66.13
N GLU A 62 89.88 -8.36 66.61
CA GLU A 62 90.91 -7.66 65.85
C GLU A 62 91.84 -8.63 65.09
N ILE A 63 92.12 -8.30 63.83
CA ILE A 63 93.04 -9.01 62.95
C ILE A 63 94.28 -8.14 62.72
N GLY A 64 95.48 -8.71 62.93
CA GLY A 64 96.74 -8.03 62.66
C GLY A 64 97.03 -7.85 61.16
N ASN A 65 98.18 -7.26 60.83
CA ASN A 65 98.63 -7.12 59.44
C ASN A 65 98.89 -8.49 58.79
N MET A 66 97.87 -9.05 58.13
CA MET A 66 97.91 -10.31 57.39
C MET A 66 97.28 -10.13 56.00
N SER A 67 97.90 -10.71 54.97
CA SER A 67 97.42 -10.66 53.58
C SER A 67 96.28 -11.63 53.27
N SER A 68 96.16 -12.69 54.05
CA SER A 68 95.10 -13.67 53.96
C SER A 68 94.99 -14.43 55.27
N ALA A 69 93.78 -14.87 55.61
CA ALA A 69 93.55 -15.76 56.73
C ALA A 69 92.35 -16.66 56.42
N SER A 70 92.43 -17.92 56.83
CA SER A 70 91.31 -18.85 56.90
C SER A 70 90.97 -19.13 58.36
N GLN A 71 89.87 -19.86 58.61
CA GLN A 71 89.33 -20.13 59.95
C GLN A 71 90.39 -20.59 60.97
N GLU A 72 91.37 -21.40 60.56
CA GLU A 72 92.45 -21.92 61.43
C GLU A 72 93.48 -20.86 61.87
N SER A 73 93.52 -19.71 61.19
CA SER A 73 94.47 -18.63 61.44
C SER A 73 93.92 -17.57 62.40
N TYR A 74 92.65 -17.65 62.80
CA TYR A 74 92.03 -16.70 63.71
C TYR A 74 92.28 -17.02 65.18
N PRO A 75 92.32 -16.02 66.07
CA PRO A 75 92.38 -16.26 67.51
C PRO A 75 91.19 -17.11 67.95
N GLN A 76 91.37 -17.93 68.99
CA GLN A 76 90.32 -18.84 69.48
C GLN A 76 89.06 -18.08 69.96
N GLU A 77 89.20 -16.78 70.25
CA GLU A 77 88.11 -15.89 70.61
C GLU A 77 87.17 -15.54 69.43
N MET A 78 87.55 -15.77 68.17
CA MET A 78 86.73 -15.48 66.98
C MET A 78 85.86 -16.70 66.56
N ASN A 79 84.58 -16.74 66.98
CA ASN A 79 83.64 -17.84 66.68
C ASN A 79 82.42 -17.39 65.84
N PHE A 80 82.50 -17.62 64.52
CA PHE A 80 81.51 -17.15 63.55
C PHE A 80 80.16 -17.90 63.61
N THR A 81 80.17 -19.22 63.83
CA THR A 81 78.93 -20.02 63.99
C THR A 81 78.10 -19.54 65.18
N SER A 82 78.77 -19.23 66.29
CA SER A 82 78.10 -18.74 67.50
C SER A 82 77.57 -17.32 67.31
N ALA A 83 78.31 -16.46 66.60
CA ALA A 83 77.85 -15.11 66.25
C ALA A 83 76.57 -15.17 65.40
N LEU A 84 76.52 -16.05 64.40
CA LEU A 84 75.33 -16.24 63.58
C LEU A 84 74.14 -16.76 64.37
N ASN A 85 74.30 -17.80 65.21
CA ASN A 85 73.21 -18.30 66.05
C ASN A 85 72.74 -17.25 67.07
N THR A 86 73.64 -16.46 67.64
CA THR A 86 73.29 -15.40 68.60
C THR A 86 72.43 -14.32 67.94
N LEU A 87 72.85 -13.81 66.79
CA LEU A 87 72.08 -12.83 66.02
C LEU A 87 70.78 -13.45 65.44
N MET A 88 70.80 -14.72 65.04
CA MET A 88 69.61 -15.43 64.55
C MET A 88 68.54 -15.57 65.65
N GLN A 89 68.96 -15.83 66.89
CA GLN A 89 68.08 -15.97 68.06
C GLN A 89 67.72 -14.62 68.72
N SER A 90 68.45 -13.54 68.41
CA SER A 90 68.12 -12.20 68.91
C SER A 90 66.77 -11.74 68.36
N SER A 91 65.90 -11.26 69.26
CA SER A 91 64.63 -10.63 68.91
C SER A 91 64.80 -9.23 68.32
N LEU A 92 66.00 -8.66 68.44
CA LEU A 92 66.34 -7.34 67.89
C LEU A 92 66.82 -7.41 66.44
N THR A 93 67.11 -8.61 65.93
CA THR A 93 67.48 -8.82 64.54
C THR A 93 66.23 -8.98 63.65
N PRO A 94 65.97 -8.07 62.70
CA PRO A 94 64.73 -8.06 61.92
C PRO A 94 64.73 -9.08 60.78
N THR A 95 63.53 -9.50 60.38
CA THR A 95 63.30 -10.15 59.08
C THR A 95 63.53 -9.12 57.97
N ALA A 96 64.52 -9.36 57.12
CA ALA A 96 64.95 -8.42 56.10
C ALA A 96 64.18 -8.57 54.78
N HIS A 97 63.65 -9.76 54.48
CA HIS A 97 62.90 -10.04 53.26
C HIS A 97 61.84 -11.11 53.53
N ILE A 98 60.70 -11.01 52.84
CA ILE A 98 59.69 -12.06 52.76
C ILE A 98 59.58 -12.40 51.27
N ASP A 99 59.76 -13.68 50.91
CA ASP A 99 59.68 -14.12 49.52
C ASP A 99 58.23 -14.25 49.03
N ALA A 100 58.05 -14.53 47.73
CA ALA A 100 56.73 -14.69 47.10
C ALA A 100 55.87 -15.78 47.76
N ASN A 101 56.49 -16.72 48.49
CA ASN A 101 55.83 -17.81 49.19
C ASN A 101 55.58 -17.49 50.68
N GLY A 102 55.83 -16.24 51.11
CA GLY A 102 55.61 -15.80 52.48
C GLY A 102 56.71 -16.18 53.48
N ASN A 103 57.84 -16.75 53.04
CA ASN A 103 58.91 -17.14 53.97
C ASN A 103 59.82 -15.96 54.31
N GLY A 104 60.12 -15.78 55.60
CA GLY A 104 60.98 -14.71 56.09
C GLY A 104 62.48 -15.06 56.06
N TRP A 105 63.32 -14.08 55.74
CA TRP A 105 64.78 -14.21 55.65
C TRP A 105 65.50 -13.14 56.48
N LYS A 106 66.51 -13.50 57.29
CA LYS A 106 67.38 -12.56 58.03
C LYS A 106 68.66 -12.29 57.24
N LYS A 107 69.09 -11.03 57.17
CA LYS A 107 70.28 -10.58 56.41
C LYS A 107 71.47 -10.31 57.33
N PHE A 108 72.61 -10.88 56.99
CA PHE A 108 73.88 -10.69 57.69
C PHE A 108 74.89 -9.99 56.78
N ARG A 109 75.75 -9.16 57.36
CA ARG A 109 76.84 -8.46 56.65
C ARG A 109 78.04 -8.25 57.55
N PHE A 110 79.23 -8.23 56.99
CA PHE A 110 80.47 -7.97 57.71
C PHE A 110 80.78 -6.47 57.73
N ASN A 111 81.33 -5.99 58.85
CA ASN A 111 81.94 -4.66 58.95
C ASN A 111 83.43 -4.82 59.26
N ILE A 112 84.26 -4.15 58.48
CA ILE A 112 85.72 -4.13 58.63
C ILE A 112 86.16 -2.69 58.85
N GLU A 113 86.91 -2.45 59.92
CA GLU A 113 87.34 -1.11 60.32
C GLU A 113 88.86 -1.05 60.60
N SER A 114 89.53 -0.10 59.96
CA SER A 114 90.92 0.30 60.20
C SER A 114 91.12 1.78 59.90
N LEU A 115 91.06 2.60 60.96
CA LEU A 115 91.10 4.07 60.86
C LEU A 115 92.44 4.64 60.34
N ASN A 116 93.53 3.90 60.53
CA ASN A 116 94.87 4.32 60.11
C ASN A 116 95.27 3.78 58.71
N ALA A 117 94.41 2.99 58.06
CA ALA A 117 94.67 2.46 56.74
C ALA A 117 94.40 3.48 55.64
N THR A 118 95.03 3.28 54.48
CA THR A 118 94.78 4.14 53.32
C THR A 118 93.35 3.90 52.83
N SER A 119 92.59 4.98 52.63
CA SER A 119 91.27 4.88 52.01
C SER A 119 91.39 4.30 50.60
N GLY A 120 90.48 3.41 50.24
CA GLY A 120 90.59 2.64 49.00
C GLY A 120 91.35 1.32 49.12
N SER A 121 91.94 0.99 50.29
CA SER A 121 92.49 -0.36 50.54
C SER A 121 91.39 -1.42 50.47
N THR A 122 91.71 -2.59 49.90
CA THR A 122 90.73 -3.65 49.64
C THR A 122 91.02 -4.94 50.43
N ILE A 123 89.99 -5.74 50.64
CA ILE A 123 90.07 -7.11 51.18
C ILE A 123 89.03 -8.00 50.51
N ASP A 124 89.39 -9.24 50.15
CA ASP A 124 88.48 -10.18 49.51
C ASP A 124 87.96 -11.21 50.52
N LEU A 125 86.65 -11.18 50.81
CA LEU A 125 86.02 -12.22 51.64
C LEU A 125 85.76 -13.48 50.80
N VAL A 126 86.20 -14.64 51.28
CA VAL A 126 86.14 -15.92 50.57
C VAL A 126 85.67 -17.05 51.48
N GLY A 127 85.14 -18.12 50.88
CA GLY A 127 84.84 -19.36 51.60
C GLY A 127 83.72 -19.27 52.64
N LEU A 128 82.67 -18.49 52.39
CA LEU A 128 81.46 -18.53 53.23
C LEU A 128 80.73 -19.85 53.02
N ASP A 129 80.65 -20.66 54.06
CA ASP A 129 79.84 -21.89 54.09
C ASP A 129 79.02 -21.91 55.39
N VAL A 130 77.73 -22.27 55.28
CA VAL A 130 76.77 -22.26 56.40
C VAL A 130 75.81 -23.45 56.26
N VAL A 131 75.82 -24.33 57.25
CA VAL A 131 74.91 -25.49 57.32
C VAL A 131 73.80 -25.20 58.34
N TYR A 132 72.54 -25.39 57.95
CA TYR A 132 71.37 -25.09 58.79
C TYR A 132 70.17 -26.01 58.55
N ASP A 133 69.27 -26.07 59.55
CA ASP A 133 67.97 -26.75 59.47
C ASP A 133 66.81 -25.76 59.65
N VAL A 134 65.69 -25.98 58.93
CA VAL A 134 64.46 -25.17 59.00
C VAL A 134 63.20 -26.05 58.96
N THR A 135 62.11 -25.63 59.60
CA THR A 135 60.81 -26.33 59.61
C THR A 135 59.70 -25.38 59.17
N HIS A 136 58.82 -25.84 58.27
CA HIS A 136 57.66 -25.10 57.76
C HIS A 136 56.38 -25.96 57.85
N TYR A 137 55.22 -25.31 57.93
CA TYR A 137 53.91 -25.98 57.99
C TYR A 137 53.10 -25.65 56.74
N ILE A 138 52.69 -26.67 55.98
CA ILE A 138 51.77 -26.53 54.84
C ILE A 138 50.35 -26.73 55.37
N SER A 139 49.44 -25.80 55.06
CA SER A 139 48.06 -25.82 55.52
C SER A 139 47.12 -25.24 54.44
N ASP A 140 45.84 -25.07 54.77
CA ASP A 140 44.84 -24.46 53.89
C ASP A 140 45.21 -23.02 53.47
N VAL A 141 46.08 -22.33 54.22
CA VAL A 141 46.64 -21.01 53.82
C VAL A 141 47.48 -21.10 52.53
N ASN A 142 47.87 -22.30 52.13
CA ASN A 142 48.64 -22.59 50.92
C ASN A 142 47.77 -23.32 49.86
N ASP A 143 46.43 -23.24 49.97
CA ASP A 143 45.45 -23.90 49.09
C ASP A 143 45.57 -25.43 49.00
N PHE A 144 46.33 -26.03 49.92
CA PHE A 144 46.62 -27.46 49.90
C PHE A 144 45.35 -28.33 50.01
N ALA A 145 44.34 -27.87 50.75
CA ALA A 145 43.05 -28.58 50.84
C ALA A 145 42.27 -28.55 49.52
N TRP A 146 42.35 -27.45 48.76
CA TRP A 146 41.70 -27.31 47.46
C TRP A 146 42.32 -28.24 46.41
N GLU A 147 43.65 -28.17 46.28
CA GLU A 147 44.44 -29.03 45.41
C GLU A 147 44.25 -30.52 45.72
N LEU A 148 44.23 -30.86 47.01
CA LEU A 148 43.96 -32.22 47.46
C LEU A 148 42.54 -32.65 47.07
N ALA A 149 41.54 -31.77 47.15
CA ALA A 149 40.16 -32.07 46.79
C ALA A 149 39.98 -32.27 45.28
N GLN A 150 40.62 -31.45 44.43
CA GLN A 150 40.66 -31.64 42.98
C GLN A 150 41.33 -32.97 42.61
N GLY A 151 42.46 -33.29 43.25
CA GLY A 151 43.15 -34.57 43.05
C GLY A 151 42.29 -35.78 43.46
N VAL A 152 41.42 -35.63 44.47
CA VAL A 152 40.42 -36.65 44.82
C VAL A 152 39.32 -36.72 43.76
N ALA A 153 38.82 -35.58 43.27
CA ALA A 153 37.75 -35.51 42.27
C ALA A 153 38.14 -36.14 40.92
N LEU A 154 39.41 -36.05 40.52
CA LEU A 154 39.94 -36.72 39.33
C LEU A 154 39.98 -38.26 39.45
N SER A 155 39.77 -38.81 40.64
CA SER A 155 39.83 -40.25 40.87
C SER A 155 38.59 -40.97 40.36
N SER A 156 38.81 -42.03 39.57
CA SER A 156 37.74 -42.95 39.14
C SER A 156 37.34 -43.97 40.21
N ALA A 157 37.93 -43.90 41.42
CA ALA A 157 37.67 -44.87 42.49
C ALA A 157 36.34 -44.59 43.20
N THR A 158 35.35 -45.47 43.03
CA THR A 158 33.99 -45.34 43.59
C THR A 158 33.80 -46.00 44.96
N SER A 159 34.79 -46.73 45.50
CA SER A 159 34.90 -47.06 46.92
C SER A 159 36.32 -47.52 47.28
N GLY A 160 36.88 -46.99 48.36
CA GLY A 160 38.22 -47.36 48.85
C GLY A 160 39.24 -46.21 48.81
N LEU A 161 40.53 -46.56 48.90
CA LEU A 161 41.66 -45.63 48.93
C LEU A 161 41.80 -44.88 47.59
N VAL A 162 41.89 -43.56 47.66
CA VAL A 162 42.24 -42.69 46.53
C VAL A 162 43.73 -42.33 46.62
N ASN A 163 44.47 -42.53 45.53
CA ASN A 163 45.86 -42.10 45.43
C ASN A 163 45.90 -40.72 44.80
N VAL A 164 46.18 -39.69 45.60
CA VAL A 164 46.45 -38.34 45.08
C VAL A 164 47.97 -38.17 44.93
N PRO A 165 48.50 -38.00 43.71
CA PRO A 165 49.92 -37.78 43.52
C PRO A 165 50.30 -36.37 43.98
N ILE A 166 51.32 -36.25 44.82
CA ILE A 166 51.94 -34.97 45.17
C ILE A 166 53.30 -34.90 44.49
N ALA A 167 53.45 -33.98 43.54
CA ALA A 167 54.72 -33.71 42.90
C ALA A 167 55.54 -32.74 43.77
N VAL A 168 56.83 -33.03 43.94
CA VAL A 168 57.76 -32.18 44.70
C VAL A 168 58.94 -31.84 43.82
N HIS A 169 59.22 -30.56 43.68
CA HIS A 169 60.32 -30.02 42.89
C HIS A 169 61.26 -29.23 43.81
N ALA A 170 62.58 -29.42 43.66
CA ALA A 170 63.60 -28.67 44.40
C ALA A 170 64.74 -28.26 43.47
N GLU A 171 65.10 -26.99 43.48
CA GLU A 171 66.16 -26.43 42.62
C GLU A 171 67.58 -26.63 43.18
N SER A 172 67.70 -26.98 44.46
CA SER A 172 68.99 -27.20 45.13
C SER A 172 69.00 -28.52 45.89
N GLY A 173 70.22 -29.04 46.14
CA GLY A 173 70.41 -30.28 46.89
C GLY A 173 70.09 -30.11 48.38
N GLY A 174 69.32 -31.04 48.94
CA GLY A 174 68.89 -31.06 50.34
C GLY A 174 68.02 -32.28 50.62
N GLY A 175 67.57 -32.44 51.86
CA GLY A 175 66.63 -33.49 52.25
C GLY A 175 65.30 -32.87 52.71
N LEU A 176 64.18 -33.38 52.20
CA LEU A 176 62.84 -33.02 52.65
C LEU A 176 62.20 -34.22 53.35
N SER A 177 61.56 -33.98 54.50
CA SER A 177 60.75 -34.98 55.19
C SER A 177 59.38 -34.42 55.50
N PHE A 178 58.33 -35.03 54.94
CA PHE A 178 56.96 -34.73 55.33
C PHE A 178 56.60 -35.54 56.57
N SER A 179 55.89 -34.91 57.50
CA SER A 179 55.33 -35.57 58.66
C SER A 179 54.04 -34.89 59.09
N SER A 180 53.19 -35.61 59.83
CA SER A 180 52.01 -35.04 60.48
C SER A 180 50.90 -34.53 59.56
N LEU A 181 50.61 -35.22 58.43
CA LEU A 181 49.41 -34.93 57.64
C LEU A 181 48.15 -35.16 58.49
N SER A 182 47.31 -34.14 58.59
CA SER A 182 46.00 -34.19 59.23
C SER A 182 44.96 -33.66 58.26
N VAL A 183 44.00 -34.51 57.87
CA VAL A 183 42.87 -34.14 57.01
C VAL A 183 41.60 -34.22 57.84
N LEU A 184 40.84 -33.12 57.87
CA LEU A 184 39.54 -33.06 58.53
C LEU A 184 38.47 -32.92 57.45
N THR A 185 37.54 -33.89 57.38
CA THR A 185 36.42 -33.86 56.43
C THR A 185 35.08 -33.83 57.17
N THR A 186 34.07 -33.23 56.54
CA THR A 186 32.70 -33.19 57.06
C THR A 186 31.74 -33.72 55.99
N PRO A 187 30.87 -34.68 56.30
CA PRO A 187 29.88 -35.18 55.34
C PRO A 187 28.74 -34.19 55.16
N GLY A 188 28.02 -34.31 54.03
CA GLY A 188 26.80 -33.54 53.77
C GLY A 188 26.95 -32.42 52.74
N TYR A 189 28.07 -32.35 52.02
CA TYR A 189 28.28 -31.43 50.90
C TYR A 189 28.53 -32.28 49.66
N THR A 190 27.68 -32.17 48.64
CA THR A 190 27.77 -33.02 47.45
C THR A 190 27.54 -32.18 46.20
N THR A 191 28.53 -32.22 45.31
CA THR A 191 28.47 -31.65 43.98
C THR A 191 28.50 -32.75 42.93
N THR A 192 27.76 -32.57 41.84
CA THR A 192 27.89 -33.37 40.61
C THR A 192 27.94 -32.44 39.41
N ALA A 193 28.62 -32.83 38.33
CA ALA A 193 28.65 -32.09 37.08
C ALA A 193 28.65 -33.01 35.85
N SER A 194 28.05 -32.53 34.77
CA SER A 194 28.08 -33.21 33.47
C SER A 194 28.08 -32.19 32.34
N LEU A 195 28.94 -32.42 31.35
CA LEU A 195 28.93 -31.68 30.09
C LEU A 195 27.86 -32.26 29.16
N LEU A 196 26.94 -31.41 28.71
CA LEU A 196 25.87 -31.82 27.80
C LEU A 196 26.47 -32.41 26.51
N ASN A 197 25.84 -33.46 25.99
CA ASN A 197 26.26 -34.20 24.78
C ASN A 197 27.63 -34.89 24.84
N ASN A 198 28.35 -34.86 25.98
CA ASN A 198 29.71 -35.41 26.09
C ASN A 198 30.63 -34.93 24.96
N ALA A 199 30.64 -33.61 24.70
CA ALA A 199 31.48 -33.04 23.65
C ALA A 199 32.95 -33.47 23.84
N PRO A 200 33.65 -33.92 22.79
CA PRO A 200 35.02 -34.44 22.89
C PRO A 200 36.05 -33.33 23.19
N GLY A 201 35.71 -32.08 22.88
CA GLY A 201 36.51 -30.88 23.09
C GLY A 201 35.63 -29.63 23.09
N LEU A 202 36.26 -28.48 23.26
CA LEU A 202 35.71 -27.13 23.27
C LEU A 202 36.25 -26.40 22.04
N TYR A 203 35.46 -26.32 20.99
CA TYR A 203 35.86 -25.77 19.69
C TYR A 203 35.20 -24.40 19.43
N PRO A 204 35.91 -23.46 18.77
CA PRO A 204 35.39 -22.14 18.40
C PRO A 204 34.43 -22.20 17.19
N ASN A 205 33.44 -23.09 17.27
CA ASN A 205 32.43 -23.33 16.23
C ASN A 205 31.19 -22.42 16.35
N GLY A 206 31.16 -21.56 17.38
CA GLY A 206 30.03 -20.66 17.68
C GLY A 206 28.86 -21.32 18.42
N GLU A 207 28.96 -22.62 18.75
CA GLU A 207 27.96 -23.32 19.53
C GLU A 207 28.05 -22.96 21.02
N ILE A 208 26.91 -23.08 21.72
CA ILE A 208 26.84 -22.88 23.16
C ILE A 208 27.11 -24.23 23.84
N TYR A 209 28.19 -24.30 24.60
CA TYR A 209 28.50 -25.43 25.48
C TYR A 209 27.74 -25.28 26.79
N GLU A 210 27.23 -26.39 27.32
CA GLU A 210 26.42 -26.41 28.53
C GLU A 210 26.97 -27.41 29.55
N ILE A 211 27.32 -26.93 30.74
CA ILE A 211 27.66 -27.79 31.90
C ILE A 211 26.48 -27.71 32.87
N THR A 212 25.89 -28.84 33.19
CA THR A 212 24.87 -28.94 34.24
C THR A 212 25.49 -29.47 35.51
N SER A 213 25.23 -28.79 36.62
CA SER A 213 25.79 -29.13 37.93
C SER A 213 24.73 -29.10 39.01
N THR A 214 24.84 -29.97 40.01
CA THR A 214 23.98 -29.96 41.20
C THR A 214 24.83 -29.80 42.44
N HIS A 215 24.36 -28.97 43.37
CA HIS A 215 25.08 -28.56 44.56
C HIS A 215 24.16 -28.70 45.76
N THR A 216 24.38 -29.70 46.62
CA THR A 216 23.51 -30.00 47.77
C THR A 216 24.26 -29.86 49.09
N VAL A 217 23.59 -29.24 50.07
CA VAL A 217 24.06 -29.06 51.45
C VAL A 217 23.05 -29.69 52.38
N SER A 218 23.40 -30.83 52.98
CA SER A 218 22.53 -31.57 53.89
C SER A 218 22.09 -30.69 55.05
N PRO A 219 20.78 -30.63 55.38
CA PRO A 219 20.27 -29.86 56.52
C PRO A 219 20.88 -30.27 57.87
N LEU A 220 21.46 -31.47 57.97
CA LEU A 220 22.15 -31.95 59.17
C LEU A 220 23.44 -31.17 59.48
N THR A 221 24.01 -30.46 58.50
CA THR A 221 25.20 -29.62 58.67
C THR A 221 24.88 -28.29 59.37
N GLY A 222 23.62 -27.84 59.32
CA GLY A 222 23.21 -26.51 59.80
C GLY A 222 23.65 -25.34 58.90
N ALA A 223 24.22 -25.62 57.73
CA ALA A 223 24.60 -24.64 56.71
C ALA A 223 23.64 -24.68 55.51
N SER A 224 23.71 -23.68 54.65
CA SER A 224 23.05 -23.66 53.34
C SER A 224 24.07 -23.50 52.22
N PHE A 225 23.64 -23.68 50.97
CA PHE A 225 24.41 -23.26 49.80
C PHE A 225 24.76 -21.76 49.89
N GLU A 226 25.98 -21.39 49.49
CA GLU A 226 26.43 -19.99 49.41
C GLU A 226 26.89 -19.65 47.98
N GLU A 227 27.78 -20.46 47.41
CA GLU A 227 28.35 -20.24 46.08
C GLU A 227 28.64 -21.56 45.36
N ALA A 228 28.59 -21.54 44.03
CA ALA A 228 29.11 -22.57 43.15
C ALA A 228 30.17 -22.00 42.22
N TYR A 229 31.11 -22.84 41.79
CA TYR A 229 32.18 -22.46 40.88
C TYR A 229 32.41 -23.51 39.81
N VAL A 230 32.90 -23.08 38.64
CA VAL A 230 33.43 -23.91 37.56
C VAL A 230 34.81 -23.37 37.18
N VAL A 231 35.82 -24.21 37.31
CA VAL A 231 37.20 -23.90 36.92
C VAL A 231 37.60 -24.77 35.73
N PHE A 232 38.07 -24.16 34.65
CA PHE A 232 38.71 -24.84 33.52
C PHE A 232 40.21 -24.68 33.68
N GLU A 233 40.95 -25.78 33.73
CA GLU A 233 42.40 -25.80 33.79
C GLU A 233 42.96 -26.36 32.49
N SER A 234 43.92 -25.64 31.91
CA SER A 234 44.56 -25.98 30.64
C SER A 234 46.00 -25.47 30.62
N LEU A 235 46.85 -25.99 29.72
CA LEU A 235 48.23 -25.48 29.59
C LEU A 235 48.28 -24.01 29.18
N SER A 236 47.26 -23.54 28.47
CA SER A 236 47.13 -22.17 27.98
C SER A 236 46.69 -21.19 29.07
N GLY A 237 46.14 -21.69 30.18
CA GLY A 237 45.70 -20.90 31.34
C GLY A 237 44.37 -21.40 31.90
N ASP A 238 43.97 -20.79 33.02
CA ASP A 238 42.79 -21.17 33.77
C ASP A 238 41.64 -20.18 33.57
N ILE A 239 40.41 -20.69 33.69
CA ILE A 239 39.17 -19.90 33.61
C ILE A 239 38.32 -20.24 34.81
N GLU A 240 37.81 -19.25 35.54
CA GLU A 240 36.92 -19.45 36.67
C GLU A 240 35.60 -18.68 36.48
N LEU A 241 34.49 -19.41 36.59
CA LEU A 241 33.13 -18.90 36.61
C LEU A 241 32.50 -19.20 37.96
N THR A 242 31.75 -18.27 38.52
CA THR A 242 31.02 -18.50 39.77
C THR A 242 29.56 -18.11 39.68
N TYR A 243 28.76 -18.65 40.61
CA TYR A 243 27.37 -18.31 40.81
C TYR A 243 27.07 -18.24 42.30
N SER A 244 26.46 -17.13 42.73
CA SER A 244 25.85 -17.00 44.05
C SER A 244 24.45 -16.38 43.93
N ASP A 245 23.59 -16.60 44.93
CA ASP A 245 22.28 -15.93 44.98
C ASP A 245 22.41 -14.40 45.10
N LEU A 246 23.57 -13.89 45.54
CA LEU A 246 23.85 -12.47 45.72
C LEU A 246 24.34 -11.79 44.44
N ASP A 247 25.34 -12.38 43.78
CA ASP A 247 26.07 -11.77 42.67
C ASP A 247 25.64 -12.31 41.30
N GLY A 248 24.85 -13.40 41.27
CA GLY A 248 24.49 -14.08 40.03
C GLY A 248 25.69 -14.76 39.39
N PHE A 249 25.66 -14.93 38.06
CA PHE A 249 26.78 -15.52 37.31
C PHE A 249 27.88 -14.50 37.08
N THR A 250 29.12 -14.82 37.47
CA THR A 250 30.28 -13.95 37.30
C THR A 250 31.46 -14.69 36.66
N VAL A 251 32.31 -13.94 35.96
CA VAL A 251 33.60 -14.41 35.45
C VAL A 251 34.67 -13.89 36.41
N VAL A 252 35.32 -14.79 37.13
CA VAL A 252 36.34 -14.46 38.14
C VAL A 252 37.72 -14.40 37.47
N GLU A 253 38.05 -15.41 36.66
CA GLU A 253 39.32 -15.51 35.93
C GLU A 253 39.04 -15.88 34.47
N ASN A 254 39.57 -15.12 33.52
CA ASN A 254 39.50 -15.39 32.08
C ASN A 254 40.49 -14.47 31.34
N PRO A 255 41.81 -14.63 31.55
CA PRO A 255 42.82 -13.60 31.31
C PRO A 255 42.95 -13.19 29.84
N ASN A 256 42.59 -14.09 28.91
CA ASN A 256 42.66 -13.89 27.46
C ASN A 256 41.30 -14.02 26.75
N ASN A 257 40.20 -13.98 27.51
CA ASN A 257 38.85 -14.13 26.96
C ASN A 257 38.69 -15.43 26.14
N TYR A 258 39.12 -16.56 26.69
CA TYR A 258 39.05 -17.88 26.03
C TYR A 258 37.61 -18.37 25.81
N ILE A 259 36.71 -18.02 26.72
CA ILE A 259 35.28 -18.26 26.58
C ILE A 259 34.48 -16.98 26.80
N THR A 260 33.30 -16.93 26.19
CA THR A 260 32.29 -15.89 26.42
C THR A 260 31.10 -16.49 27.16
N LEU A 261 30.86 -16.05 28.39
CA LEU A 261 29.71 -16.49 29.20
C LEU A 261 28.40 -16.08 28.52
N GLN A 262 27.49 -17.05 28.36
CA GLN A 262 26.15 -16.88 27.83
C GLN A 262 25.11 -16.88 28.95
N ALA A 263 23.85 -16.58 28.59
CA ALA A 263 22.73 -16.62 29.51
C ALA A 263 22.57 -18.01 30.15
N SER A 264 23.11 -18.15 31.35
CA SER A 264 23.12 -19.34 32.19
C SER A 264 21.89 -19.37 33.10
N SER A 265 21.57 -20.51 33.70
CA SER A 265 20.35 -20.65 34.50
C SER A 265 20.56 -21.43 35.79
N VAL A 266 19.69 -21.18 36.76
CA VAL A 266 19.71 -21.80 38.08
C VAL A 266 18.30 -22.23 38.46
N ALA A 267 18.19 -23.39 39.09
CA ALA A 267 16.95 -23.92 39.66
C ALA A 267 17.18 -24.33 41.12
N ASP A 268 16.22 -24.00 41.98
CA ASP A 268 16.21 -24.50 43.35
C ASP A 268 15.86 -25.99 43.35
N ILE A 269 16.70 -26.80 43.98
CA ILE A 269 16.44 -28.23 44.24
C ILE A 269 16.32 -28.47 45.74
N THR A 270 15.92 -29.68 46.13
CA THR A 270 15.86 -30.02 47.55
C THR A 270 17.26 -29.92 48.15
N ASP A 271 17.40 -29.11 49.20
CA ASP A 271 18.64 -28.90 49.95
C ASP A 271 19.79 -28.30 49.10
N GLY A 272 19.51 -27.63 47.98
CA GLY A 272 20.57 -27.19 47.08
C GLY A 272 20.15 -26.38 45.85
N LYS A 273 21.07 -26.26 44.89
CA LYS A 273 20.89 -25.61 43.58
C LYS A 273 21.27 -26.55 42.44
N GLU A 274 20.56 -26.48 41.33
CA GLU A 274 20.98 -27.00 40.03
C GLU A 274 21.35 -25.82 39.14
N ILE A 275 22.54 -25.83 38.55
CA ILE A 275 23.09 -24.72 37.78
C ILE A 275 23.50 -25.23 36.41
N THR A 276 22.99 -24.56 35.37
CA THR A 276 23.37 -24.77 33.97
C THR A 276 24.24 -23.60 33.51
N TRP A 277 25.53 -23.88 33.36
CA TRP A 277 26.55 -22.94 32.88
C TRP A 277 26.60 -23.00 31.36
N ARG A 278 26.40 -21.86 30.70
CA ARG A 278 26.33 -21.75 29.24
C ARG A 278 27.41 -20.80 28.76
N PHE A 279 28.23 -21.21 27.80
CA PHE A 279 29.33 -20.39 27.26
C PHE A 279 29.64 -20.74 25.80
N VAL A 280 30.29 -19.82 25.08
CA VAL A 280 30.84 -20.04 23.73
C VAL A 280 32.35 -20.00 23.81
N VAL A 281 33.04 -20.82 23.02
CA VAL A 281 34.50 -20.85 22.91
C VAL A 281 34.94 -19.81 21.88
N ASN A 282 35.94 -19.00 22.22
CA ASN A 282 36.49 -18.01 21.31
C ASN A 282 37.75 -18.57 20.62
N SER A 283 38.00 -18.17 19.37
CA SER A 283 39.13 -18.67 18.54
C SER A 283 40.52 -18.31 19.08
N VAL A 284 40.61 -17.42 20.07
CA VAL A 284 41.87 -17.07 20.75
C VAL A 284 42.33 -18.12 21.75
N TRP A 285 41.48 -19.10 22.09
CA TRP A 285 41.90 -20.23 22.92
C TRP A 285 42.76 -21.15 22.06
N ASP A 286 44.07 -21.01 22.25
CA ASP A 286 45.11 -21.71 21.50
C ASP A 286 45.05 -23.23 21.72
N ASP A 287 45.60 -23.95 20.76
CA ASP A 287 45.60 -25.41 20.68
C ASP A 287 46.04 -26.06 21.98
N THR A 288 45.14 -26.85 22.56
CA THR A 288 45.38 -27.48 23.86
C THR A 288 44.94 -28.93 23.88
N GLU A 289 45.88 -29.84 24.14
CA GLU A 289 45.64 -31.30 24.15
C GLU A 289 44.60 -31.73 25.21
N GLN A 290 44.58 -31.08 26.38
CA GLN A 290 43.70 -31.45 27.49
C GLN A 290 43.15 -30.23 28.24
N VAL A 291 41.86 -30.26 28.53
CA VAL A 291 41.17 -29.33 29.44
C VAL A 291 40.55 -30.13 30.59
N ARG A 292 40.80 -29.73 31.84
CA ARG A 292 40.18 -30.31 33.04
C ARG A 292 39.20 -29.29 33.61
N ILE A 293 38.00 -29.73 33.94
CA ILE A 293 36.94 -28.86 34.43
C ILE A 293 36.54 -29.34 35.81
N PHE A 294 36.66 -28.47 36.81
CA PHE A 294 36.28 -28.73 38.20
C PHE A 294 35.06 -27.91 38.57
N VAL A 295 34.06 -28.58 39.14
CA VAL A 295 32.81 -27.92 39.53
C VAL A 295 32.55 -28.19 41.00
N GLY A 296 32.40 -27.15 41.81
CA GLY A 296 32.28 -27.29 43.26
C GLY A 296 31.36 -26.27 43.90
N GLN A 297 31.24 -26.35 45.23
CA GLN A 297 30.39 -25.46 46.02
C GLN A 297 31.11 -25.00 47.29
N THR A 298 30.74 -23.81 47.75
CA THR A 298 31.03 -23.27 49.08
C THR A 298 29.71 -23.15 49.83
N ALA A 299 29.67 -23.65 51.07
CA ALA A 299 28.49 -23.52 51.94
C ALA A 299 28.65 -22.36 52.93
N SER A 300 27.53 -21.86 53.46
CA SER A 300 27.43 -20.67 54.33
C SER A 300 28.23 -20.73 55.65
N ASN A 301 28.85 -21.87 55.95
CA ASN A 301 29.75 -22.06 57.09
C ASN A 301 31.23 -22.10 56.68
N GLY A 302 31.54 -21.74 55.43
CA GLY A 302 32.87 -21.73 54.84
C GLY A 302 33.42 -23.12 54.48
N VAL A 303 32.58 -24.17 54.47
CA VAL A 303 33.02 -25.52 54.08
C VAL A 303 32.86 -25.70 52.58
N ASN A 304 33.96 -26.03 51.89
CA ASN A 304 33.95 -26.40 50.49
C ASN A 304 33.49 -27.85 50.33
N GLY A 305 32.51 -28.07 49.45
CA GLY A 305 32.13 -29.41 49.04
C GLY A 305 33.21 -30.06 48.20
N LEU A 306 33.25 -31.40 48.17
CA LEU A 306 34.12 -32.11 47.23
C LEU A 306 33.66 -31.76 45.80
N PRO A 307 34.54 -31.20 44.93
CA PRO A 307 34.16 -30.89 43.56
C PRO A 307 33.96 -32.17 42.76
N ASP A 308 33.20 -32.07 41.68
CA ASP A 308 33.17 -33.06 40.60
C ASP A 308 34.12 -32.64 39.47
N SER A 309 34.54 -33.58 38.63
CA SER A 309 35.49 -33.30 37.55
C SER A 309 35.06 -33.85 36.19
N ILE A 310 35.37 -33.09 35.14
CA ILE A 310 35.19 -33.47 33.73
C ILE A 310 36.55 -33.31 33.04
N VAL A 311 37.00 -34.31 32.29
CA VAL A 311 38.28 -34.26 31.58
C VAL A 311 38.04 -34.39 30.08
N LEU A 312 38.48 -33.40 29.32
CA LEU A 312 38.47 -33.38 27.86
C LEU A 312 39.89 -33.64 27.37
N ALA A 313 40.09 -34.76 26.69
CA ALA A 313 41.38 -35.17 26.11
C ALA A 313 41.12 -36.13 24.94
N PRO A 314 40.67 -35.60 23.78
CA PRO A 314 40.29 -36.41 22.64
C PRO A 314 41.50 -37.17 22.06
N VAL A 315 41.26 -38.38 21.56
CA VAL A 315 42.34 -39.21 21.01
C VAL A 315 42.68 -38.74 19.60
N GLY A 316 43.89 -38.25 19.39
CA GLY A 316 44.40 -37.88 18.06
C GLY A 316 44.02 -36.47 17.60
N GLY A 317 43.58 -35.61 18.51
CA GLY A 317 43.33 -34.19 18.27
C GLY A 317 43.40 -33.40 19.57
N ASN A 318 43.18 -32.10 19.50
CA ASN A 318 43.22 -31.22 20.67
C ASN A 318 41.84 -31.12 21.36
N ALA A 319 41.85 -30.93 22.69
CA ALA A 319 40.65 -30.59 23.45
C ALA A 319 40.15 -29.17 23.12
N VAL A 320 41.03 -28.30 22.62
CA VAL A 320 40.71 -27.02 21.99
C VAL A 320 41.51 -26.97 20.70
N GLU A 321 40.85 -26.74 19.57
CA GLU A 321 41.44 -26.68 18.23
C GLU A 321 40.96 -25.41 17.54
N ASN A 322 41.86 -24.54 17.12
CA ASN A 322 41.50 -23.23 16.56
C ASN A 322 42.06 -22.96 15.16
N ASP A 323 42.75 -23.88 14.51
CA ASP A 323 43.27 -23.66 13.15
C ASP A 323 42.23 -23.99 12.08
N VAL A 324 42.17 -23.21 10.99
CA VAL A 324 41.12 -23.32 9.94
C VAL A 324 41.68 -23.67 8.56
N ALA A 325 40.98 -24.52 7.80
CA ALA A 325 41.36 -24.91 6.44
C ALA A 325 40.15 -25.01 5.47
N VAL A 326 40.38 -24.75 4.18
CA VAL A 326 39.49 -25.23 3.11
C VAL A 326 39.85 -26.68 2.80
N THR A 327 38.89 -27.59 2.99
CA THR A 327 39.11 -29.04 2.86
C THR A 327 38.62 -29.60 1.53
N THR A 328 37.61 -28.98 0.91
CA THR A 328 37.10 -29.35 -0.42
C THR A 328 36.75 -28.10 -1.24
N PHE A 329 36.97 -28.13 -2.55
CA PHE A 329 36.63 -27.03 -3.47
C PHE A 329 36.31 -27.55 -4.88
N SER A 330 35.33 -26.95 -5.56
CA SER A 330 34.99 -27.17 -6.97
C SER A 330 34.26 -25.97 -7.56
N VAL A 331 34.39 -25.79 -8.87
CA VAL A 331 33.80 -24.70 -9.65
C VAL A 331 32.86 -25.32 -10.69
N LEU A 332 31.63 -24.83 -10.80
CA LEU A 332 30.59 -25.31 -11.70
C LEU A 332 30.10 -24.15 -12.58
N ASN A 333 29.76 -24.45 -13.84
CA ASN A 333 29.04 -23.54 -14.72
C ASN A 333 27.53 -23.51 -14.36
N GLU A 334 26.73 -22.72 -15.08
CA GLU A 334 25.29 -22.57 -14.81
C GLU A 334 24.50 -23.87 -15.05
N GLU A 335 24.96 -24.75 -15.94
CA GLU A 335 24.39 -26.09 -16.16
C GLU A 335 24.66 -27.05 -14.96
N GLY A 336 25.55 -26.68 -14.04
CA GLY A 336 25.95 -27.53 -12.91
C GLY A 336 27.02 -28.56 -13.28
N ILE A 337 27.73 -28.37 -14.38
CA ILE A 337 28.88 -29.18 -14.77
C ILE A 337 30.15 -28.65 -14.08
N VAL A 338 30.88 -29.56 -13.41
CA VAL A 338 32.17 -29.25 -12.79
C VAL A 338 33.21 -28.89 -13.85
N GLN A 339 33.83 -27.73 -13.67
CA GLN A 339 34.83 -27.18 -14.57
C GLN A 339 36.24 -27.60 -14.18
N ASP A 340 37.11 -27.70 -15.19
CA ASP A 340 38.55 -27.84 -14.99
C ASP A 340 39.12 -26.51 -14.45
N LEU A 341 39.90 -26.56 -13.37
CA LEU A 341 40.47 -25.34 -12.77
C LEU A 341 41.51 -24.66 -13.70
N ASP A 342 42.05 -25.33 -14.72
CA ASP A 342 43.01 -24.75 -15.66
C ASP A 342 42.37 -24.19 -16.94
N ALA A 343 41.20 -24.70 -17.33
CA ALA A 343 40.53 -24.42 -18.60
C ALA A 343 39.00 -24.61 -18.51
N GLY A 344 38.37 -23.96 -17.52
CA GLY A 344 36.92 -24.01 -17.33
C GLY A 344 36.19 -23.08 -18.29
N ASN A 345 34.96 -23.43 -18.65
CA ASN A 345 34.05 -22.59 -19.41
C ASN A 345 32.84 -22.27 -18.55
N ALA A 346 32.47 -21.01 -18.52
CA ALA A 346 31.29 -20.56 -17.80
C ALA A 346 30.73 -19.33 -18.49
N ASN A 347 29.50 -19.00 -18.17
CA ASN A 347 28.99 -17.67 -18.44
C ASN A 347 29.35 -16.73 -17.29
N ARG A 348 28.59 -15.63 -17.13
CA ARG A 348 28.85 -14.68 -16.03
C ARG A 348 28.59 -15.28 -14.64
N TYR A 349 27.83 -16.36 -14.55
CA TYR A 349 27.49 -17.02 -13.29
C TYR A 349 28.32 -18.27 -13.09
N VAL A 350 28.95 -18.33 -11.92
CA VAL A 350 29.78 -19.47 -11.52
C VAL A 350 29.37 -19.91 -10.14
N ARG A 351 29.17 -21.22 -9.95
CA ARG A 351 28.80 -21.80 -8.66
C ARG A 351 29.99 -22.53 -8.05
N MET A 352 30.37 -22.17 -6.83
CA MET A 352 31.49 -22.75 -6.10
C MET A 352 30.98 -23.60 -4.94
N LEU A 353 31.42 -24.86 -4.88
CA LEU A 353 31.08 -25.78 -3.80
C LEU A 353 32.33 -26.14 -3.01
N GLY A 354 32.24 -26.10 -1.68
CA GLY A 354 33.36 -26.50 -0.83
C GLY A 354 33.06 -26.53 0.65
N SER A 355 34.09 -26.78 1.46
CA SER A 355 33.97 -27.00 2.91
C SER A 355 35.12 -26.36 3.67
N VAL A 356 34.80 -25.62 4.74
CA VAL A 356 35.74 -25.02 5.69
C VAL A 356 35.65 -25.78 7.02
N ARG A 357 36.80 -26.21 7.57
CA ARG A 357 36.88 -27.02 8.78
C ARG A 357 38.04 -26.57 9.67
N LEU A 358 37.92 -26.88 10.96
CA LEU A 358 39.03 -26.81 11.90
C LEU A 358 40.05 -27.93 11.59
N GLU A 359 41.33 -27.70 11.87
CA GLU A 359 42.40 -28.66 11.53
C GLU A 359 42.09 -30.04 12.14
N ALA A 360 42.27 -31.09 11.34
CA ALA A 360 42.09 -32.49 11.75
C ALA A 360 40.70 -32.86 12.32
N LEU A 361 39.70 -31.98 12.20
CA LEU A 361 38.35 -32.17 12.72
C LEU A 361 37.30 -31.96 11.63
N ASP A 362 36.22 -32.75 11.66
CA ASP A 362 35.00 -32.46 10.87
C ASP A 362 34.08 -31.49 11.63
N VAL A 363 34.66 -30.40 12.12
CA VAL A 363 33.97 -29.33 12.84
C VAL A 363 34.24 -28.03 12.09
N ALA A 364 33.20 -27.26 11.78
CA ALA A 364 33.37 -25.95 11.15
C ALA A 364 33.67 -24.88 12.20
N PRO A 365 34.53 -23.89 11.89
CA PRO A 365 34.67 -22.69 12.72
C PRO A 365 33.38 -21.89 12.73
N ASN A 366 33.27 -20.95 13.67
CA ASN A 366 32.14 -20.02 13.72
C ASN A 366 31.98 -19.30 12.36
N PRO A 367 30.81 -19.34 11.71
CA PRO A 367 30.60 -18.67 10.43
C PRO A 367 30.84 -17.16 10.47
N LEU A 368 30.73 -16.53 11.64
CA LEU A 368 30.98 -15.11 11.82
C LEU A 368 32.46 -14.75 12.00
N SER A 369 33.35 -15.74 12.13
CA SER A 369 34.77 -15.49 12.38
C SER A 369 35.62 -15.50 11.11
N TYR A 370 35.06 -15.69 9.92
CA TYR A 370 35.83 -15.68 8.67
C TYR A 370 34.97 -15.28 7.47
N TYR A 371 35.64 -14.96 6.36
CA TYR A 371 35.05 -14.72 5.05
C TYR A 371 35.69 -15.66 4.03
N THR A 372 34.89 -16.11 3.06
CA THR A 372 35.42 -16.70 1.82
C THR A 372 35.40 -15.64 0.73
N VAL A 373 36.50 -15.51 -0.01
CA VAL A 373 36.72 -14.42 -0.96
C VAL A 373 37.13 -14.97 -2.31
N VAL A 374 36.66 -14.33 -3.39
CA VAL A 374 37.14 -14.52 -4.75
C VAL A 374 37.78 -13.25 -5.24
N GLU A 375 38.98 -13.39 -5.79
CA GLU A 375 39.74 -12.30 -6.38
C GLU A 375 40.02 -12.57 -7.85
N GLU A 376 40.02 -11.50 -8.64
CA GLU A 376 40.40 -11.50 -10.05
C GLU A 376 41.80 -10.92 -10.23
N ARG A 377 42.59 -11.51 -11.12
CA ARG A 377 43.92 -11.01 -11.47
C ARG A 377 43.84 -9.93 -12.54
N SER A 378 44.32 -8.74 -12.20
CA SER A 378 44.52 -7.63 -13.14
C SER A 378 46.00 -7.31 -13.36
N ILE A 379 46.31 -6.63 -14.47
CA ILE A 379 47.68 -6.16 -14.77
C ILE A 379 47.73 -4.65 -14.62
N ASN A 380 48.41 -4.17 -13.58
CA ASN A 380 48.66 -2.75 -13.41
C ASN A 380 49.90 -2.34 -14.23
N SER A 381 49.66 -1.62 -15.32
CA SER A 381 50.70 -1.17 -16.26
C SER A 381 51.11 0.30 -16.06
N SER A 382 50.79 0.88 -14.90
CA SER A 382 51.04 2.32 -14.61
C SER A 382 52.52 2.66 -14.39
N GLY A 383 53.37 1.66 -14.18
CA GLY A 383 54.82 1.79 -13.96
C GLY A 383 55.68 1.24 -15.11
N GLU A 384 57.02 1.31 -14.97
CA GLU A 384 57.97 0.79 -15.98
C GLU A 384 57.96 -0.74 -16.11
N THR A 385 57.40 -1.46 -15.13
CA THR A 385 57.20 -2.91 -15.15
C THR A 385 55.75 -3.23 -14.79
N PRO A 386 55.04 -4.06 -15.59
CA PRO A 386 53.70 -4.51 -15.24
C PRO A 386 53.74 -5.35 -13.96
N VAL A 387 52.85 -5.05 -13.01
CA VAL A 387 52.67 -5.80 -11.76
C VAL A 387 51.32 -6.47 -11.80
N PHE A 388 51.26 -7.73 -11.37
CA PHE A 388 49.99 -8.45 -11.19
C PHE A 388 49.38 -8.04 -9.86
N GLU A 389 48.12 -7.62 -9.88
CA GLU A 389 47.36 -7.23 -8.70
C GLU A 389 46.10 -8.09 -8.64
N TRP A 390 45.81 -8.61 -7.44
CA TRP A 390 44.57 -9.32 -7.16
C TRP A 390 43.56 -8.33 -6.60
N THR A 391 42.35 -8.36 -7.15
CA THR A 391 41.24 -7.50 -6.71
C THR A 391 40.10 -8.38 -6.25
N GLU A 392 39.64 -8.17 -5.01
CA GLU A 392 38.41 -8.80 -4.51
C GLU A 392 37.22 -8.40 -5.39
N ILE A 393 36.57 -9.39 -5.98
CA ILE A 393 35.36 -9.21 -6.81
C ILE A 393 34.11 -9.69 -6.08
N ALA A 394 34.26 -10.61 -5.13
CA ALA A 394 33.16 -11.14 -4.34
C ALA A 394 33.66 -11.64 -2.98
N ASN A 395 32.84 -11.47 -1.95
CA ASN A 395 33.05 -12.07 -0.63
C ASN A 395 31.72 -12.57 -0.05
N GLN A 396 31.82 -13.52 0.88
CA GLN A 396 30.70 -13.93 1.73
C GLN A 396 31.23 -14.26 3.13
N THR A 397 30.42 -14.03 4.16
CA THR A 397 30.70 -14.53 5.51
C THR A 397 30.70 -16.05 5.50
N GLY A 398 31.35 -16.67 6.49
CA GLY A 398 31.33 -18.12 6.67
C GLY A 398 29.91 -18.71 6.68
N THR A 399 29.79 -19.96 6.24
CA THR A 399 28.52 -20.68 6.17
C THR A 399 28.31 -21.55 7.41
N ILE A 400 27.06 -21.67 7.86
CA ILE A 400 26.72 -22.53 9.00
C ILE A 400 27.11 -23.98 8.66
N GLY A 401 27.93 -24.61 9.51
CA GLY A 401 28.48 -25.95 9.25
C GLY A 401 29.62 -25.97 8.23
N GLY A 402 30.08 -24.81 7.75
CA GLY A 402 31.28 -24.64 6.92
C GLY A 402 31.17 -25.13 5.48
N ASN A 403 30.07 -25.79 5.09
CA ASN A 403 29.83 -26.18 3.70
C ASN A 403 29.26 -24.98 2.95
N PHE A 404 29.96 -24.51 1.93
CA PHE A 404 29.49 -23.40 1.10
C PHE A 404 29.06 -23.89 -0.27
N ASP A 405 28.00 -23.26 -0.74
CA ASP A 405 27.43 -23.40 -2.06
C ASP A 405 27.12 -21.99 -2.55
N TRP A 406 28.05 -21.44 -3.31
CA TRP A 406 28.12 -20.01 -3.57
C TRP A 406 28.11 -19.72 -5.05
N THR A 407 27.00 -19.17 -5.53
CA THR A 407 26.90 -18.63 -6.89
C THR A 407 27.38 -17.17 -6.91
N ILE A 408 28.30 -16.87 -7.82
CA ILE A 408 28.94 -15.58 -8.01
C ILE A 408 28.58 -15.04 -9.39
N ASP A 409 28.19 -13.77 -9.44
CA ASP A 409 28.10 -13.00 -10.67
C ASP A 409 29.44 -12.31 -10.93
N LEU A 410 30.13 -12.71 -11.99
CA LEU A 410 31.42 -12.15 -12.41
C LEU A 410 31.28 -10.78 -13.09
N GLY A 411 30.06 -10.30 -13.32
CA GLY A 411 29.75 -8.98 -13.85
C GLY A 411 29.37 -8.98 -15.34
N PRO A 412 28.54 -8.02 -15.79
CA PRO A 412 27.94 -8.00 -17.14
C PRO A 412 28.89 -7.57 -18.27
N ALA A 413 30.15 -7.27 -17.97
CA ALA A 413 31.16 -6.85 -18.95
C ALA A 413 32.31 -7.87 -19.09
N THR A 414 32.21 -9.00 -18.39
CA THR A 414 33.27 -9.99 -18.24
C THR A 414 33.17 -11.01 -19.37
N ALA A 415 34.07 -10.96 -20.35
CA ALA A 415 34.05 -11.88 -21.49
C ALA A 415 35.47 -12.23 -21.92
N GLY A 416 35.67 -13.47 -22.37
CA GLY A 416 36.97 -14.01 -22.74
C GLY A 416 37.71 -14.66 -21.56
N GLU A 417 39.04 -14.67 -21.61
CA GLU A 417 39.89 -15.41 -20.66
C GLU A 417 40.18 -14.60 -19.39
N HIS A 418 39.79 -15.14 -18.23
CA HIS A 418 40.01 -14.52 -16.92
C HIS A 418 40.68 -15.49 -15.93
N TYR A 419 41.39 -14.92 -14.95
CA TYR A 419 42.15 -15.66 -13.94
C TYR A 419 41.69 -15.24 -12.54
N TYR A 420 41.26 -16.21 -11.75
CA TYR A 420 40.69 -16.01 -10.44
C TYR A 420 41.42 -16.81 -9.37
N ARG A 421 41.18 -16.48 -8.10
CA ARG A 421 41.55 -17.33 -6.96
C ARG A 421 40.52 -17.24 -5.83
N PHE A 422 40.38 -18.32 -5.08
CA PHE A 422 39.48 -18.45 -3.92
C PHE A 422 40.30 -18.59 -2.62
N LEU A 423 39.99 -17.83 -1.56
CA LEU A 423 40.70 -17.90 -0.28
C LEU A 423 39.82 -17.62 0.94
N LEU A 424 40.35 -17.96 2.11
CA LEU A 424 39.81 -17.57 3.42
C LEU A 424 40.49 -16.30 3.92
N THR A 425 39.72 -15.39 4.52
CA THR A 425 40.25 -14.17 5.17
C THR A 425 39.45 -13.83 6.43
N GLY A 426 39.97 -12.92 7.26
CA GLY A 426 39.29 -12.41 8.44
C GLY A 426 39.21 -13.35 9.63
N TYR A 427 39.83 -14.53 9.56
CA TYR A 427 39.96 -15.45 10.70
C TYR A 427 41.06 -14.98 11.66
N GLU A 428 40.64 -14.54 12.85
CA GLU A 428 41.52 -14.04 13.90
C GLU A 428 41.59 -15.02 15.09
N GLY A 429 42.77 -15.16 15.70
CA GLY A 429 42.99 -15.95 16.92
C GLY A 429 43.61 -17.32 16.70
N GLY A 430 43.47 -17.93 15.51
CA GLY A 430 44.13 -19.17 15.09
C GLY A 430 44.74 -19.05 13.68
N ASP A 431 45.51 -20.05 13.25
CA ASP A 431 46.20 -20.03 11.96
C ASP A 431 45.30 -20.53 10.81
N THR A 432 45.60 -20.07 9.58
CA THR A 432 44.96 -20.60 8.36
C THR A 432 45.87 -21.64 7.71
N VAL A 433 45.42 -22.90 7.72
CA VAL A 433 46.12 -24.02 7.10
C VAL A 433 45.82 -24.06 5.60
N CYS A 434 46.88 -24.10 4.79
CA CYS A 434 46.75 -24.15 3.34
C CYS A 434 45.95 -25.40 2.89
N PRO A 435 45.09 -25.26 1.86
CA PRO A 435 44.37 -26.37 1.25
C PRO A 435 45.29 -27.49 0.73
N SER A 436 44.71 -28.66 0.49
CA SER A 436 45.43 -29.80 -0.13
C SER A 436 46.17 -29.39 -1.41
N SER A 437 47.34 -29.98 -1.64
CA SER A 437 48.18 -29.70 -2.81
C SER A 437 47.49 -29.96 -4.16
N GLU A 438 46.41 -30.74 -4.18
CA GLU A 438 45.58 -30.97 -5.38
C GLU A 438 44.92 -29.68 -5.91
N TYR A 439 44.66 -28.72 -5.02
CA TYR A 439 44.09 -27.42 -5.34
C TYR A 439 45.15 -26.37 -5.70
N ARG A 440 46.44 -26.74 -5.63
CA ARG A 440 47.58 -25.89 -6.01
C ARG A 440 47.54 -24.51 -5.32
N PRO A 441 47.44 -24.47 -3.98
CA PRO A 441 47.37 -23.21 -3.27
C PRO A 441 48.60 -22.35 -3.54
N ASP A 442 48.40 -21.04 -3.69
CA ASP A 442 49.48 -20.07 -3.84
C ASP A 442 50.14 -19.70 -2.49
N ASP A 443 51.08 -18.76 -2.50
CA ASP A 443 51.79 -18.30 -1.30
C ASP A 443 50.87 -17.68 -0.22
N ALA A 444 49.62 -17.35 -0.57
CA ALA A 444 48.58 -16.86 0.33
C ALA A 444 47.54 -17.94 0.70
N CYS A 445 47.84 -19.22 0.45
CA CYS A 445 46.91 -20.33 0.60
C CYS A 445 45.64 -20.23 -0.28
N ALA A 446 45.64 -19.42 -1.33
CA ALA A 446 44.50 -19.25 -2.23
C ALA A 446 44.48 -20.30 -3.34
N ILE A 447 43.31 -20.79 -3.73
CA ILE A 447 43.08 -21.78 -4.79
C ILE A 447 42.87 -21.07 -6.13
N PRO A 448 43.83 -21.12 -7.08
CA PRO A 448 43.69 -20.46 -8.38
C PRO A 448 42.82 -21.26 -9.36
N PHE A 449 42.03 -20.57 -10.19
CA PHE A 449 41.25 -21.16 -11.29
C PHE A 449 41.10 -20.21 -12.49
N ASN A 450 41.04 -20.76 -13.70
CA ASN A 450 40.92 -20.02 -14.95
C ASN A 450 39.56 -20.31 -15.60
N LEU A 451 38.93 -19.27 -16.15
CA LEU A 451 37.66 -19.40 -16.86
C LEU A 451 37.69 -18.63 -18.18
N THR A 452 37.21 -19.28 -19.23
CA THR A 452 36.77 -18.64 -20.47
C THR A 452 35.29 -18.28 -20.29
N ILE A 453 35.00 -16.98 -20.30
CA ILE A 453 33.65 -16.44 -20.06
C ILE A 453 32.96 -16.11 -21.37
N ASP A 454 31.81 -16.77 -21.62
CA ASP A 454 30.89 -16.43 -22.70
C ASP A 454 29.50 -16.10 -22.15
N GLN A 455 29.05 -14.86 -22.38
CA GLN A 455 27.80 -14.35 -21.82
C GLN A 455 26.62 -14.44 -22.79
N PHE A 456 26.83 -14.88 -24.03
CA PHE A 456 25.80 -14.84 -25.05
C PHE A 456 25.17 -16.21 -25.22
N SER A 457 23.86 -16.31 -25.00
CA SER A 457 23.12 -17.52 -25.31
C SER A 457 23.11 -17.80 -26.83
N PRO A 458 23.14 -19.07 -27.24
CA PRO A 458 22.85 -19.46 -28.61
C PRO A 458 21.47 -18.95 -29.04
N GLU A 459 21.39 -18.31 -30.21
CA GLU A 459 20.14 -17.77 -30.75
C GLU A 459 19.54 -18.71 -31.79
N LEU A 460 18.25 -19.01 -31.61
CA LEU A 460 17.45 -19.77 -32.57
C LEU A 460 17.08 -18.90 -33.77
N VAL A 461 17.54 -19.26 -34.96
CA VAL A 461 17.35 -18.48 -36.19
C VAL A 461 16.09 -18.88 -36.96
N SER A 462 15.79 -20.18 -36.99
CA SER A 462 14.58 -20.68 -37.65
C SER A 462 14.29 -22.13 -37.31
N VAL A 463 13.01 -22.47 -37.11
CA VAL A 463 12.51 -23.85 -37.14
C VAL A 463 11.79 -24.07 -38.48
N LYS A 464 12.19 -25.10 -39.22
CA LYS A 464 11.65 -25.40 -40.55
C LYS A 464 11.25 -26.86 -40.66
N VAL A 465 10.19 -27.09 -41.42
CA VAL A 465 9.71 -28.43 -41.76
C VAL A 465 9.73 -28.63 -43.27
N LEU A 466 9.99 -29.86 -43.72
CA LEU A 466 9.98 -30.17 -45.14
C LEU A 466 8.53 -30.27 -45.66
N ASN A 467 8.19 -29.48 -46.68
CA ASN A 467 6.84 -29.43 -47.25
C ASN A 467 6.57 -30.63 -48.18
N GLY A 468 6.22 -31.77 -47.58
CA GLY A 468 5.95 -33.03 -48.28
C GLY A 468 7.20 -33.87 -48.56
N GLN A 469 7.04 -34.93 -49.37
CA GLN A 469 8.12 -35.86 -49.74
C GLN A 469 8.92 -35.33 -50.94
N VAL A 470 9.59 -34.18 -50.74
CA VAL A 470 10.40 -33.47 -51.75
C VAL A 470 11.89 -33.49 -51.37
N ASP A 471 12.78 -33.03 -52.25
CA ASP A 471 14.23 -33.08 -51.99
C ASP A 471 14.62 -32.14 -50.82
N PRO A 472 15.18 -32.66 -49.71
CA PRO A 472 15.57 -31.86 -48.54
C PRO A 472 16.77 -30.94 -48.81
N ASN A 473 17.50 -31.09 -49.93
CA ASN A 473 18.64 -30.24 -50.25
C ASN A 473 18.24 -28.91 -50.93
N VAL A 474 16.96 -28.70 -51.23
CA VAL A 474 16.45 -27.49 -51.89
C VAL A 474 15.78 -26.60 -50.85
N GLU A 475 16.32 -25.40 -50.62
CA GLU A 475 15.84 -24.51 -49.53
C GLU A 475 14.38 -24.10 -49.70
N SER A 476 13.89 -23.89 -50.94
CA SER A 476 12.49 -23.54 -51.20
C SER A 476 11.47 -24.63 -50.85
N ASN A 477 11.93 -25.85 -50.55
CA ASN A 477 11.08 -26.95 -50.10
C ASN A 477 10.86 -26.95 -48.58
N TRP A 478 11.64 -26.15 -47.84
CA TRP A 478 11.50 -26.00 -46.39
C TRP A 478 10.53 -24.87 -46.08
N ARG A 479 9.49 -25.17 -45.32
CA ARG A 479 8.53 -24.21 -44.80
C ARG A 479 8.98 -23.80 -43.39
N SER A 480 9.09 -22.51 -43.13
CA SER A 480 9.29 -22.02 -41.75
C SER A 480 8.04 -22.31 -40.93
N LEU A 481 8.23 -22.82 -39.72
CA LEU A 481 7.17 -23.04 -38.76
C LEU A 481 7.01 -21.79 -37.89
N VAL A 482 5.75 -21.42 -37.70
CA VAL A 482 5.25 -20.44 -36.71
C VAL A 482 3.88 -20.95 -36.23
N ASP A 483 3.36 -20.39 -35.13
CA ASP A 483 2.14 -20.90 -34.47
C ASP A 483 0.84 -20.93 -35.31
N ASP A 484 0.87 -20.37 -36.51
CA ASP A 484 -0.23 -20.36 -37.48
C ASP A 484 0.00 -21.26 -38.70
N THR A 485 1.03 -22.10 -38.65
CA THR A 485 1.40 -22.95 -39.77
C THR A 485 0.53 -24.20 -39.82
N TRP A 486 0.13 -24.63 -41.02
CA TRP A 486 -0.36 -25.98 -41.27
C TRP A 486 0.67 -26.83 -42.01
N VAL A 487 0.78 -28.09 -41.63
CA VAL A 487 1.72 -29.04 -42.21
C VAL A 487 0.97 -30.30 -42.58
N ILE A 488 1.25 -30.83 -43.78
CA ILE A 488 0.62 -32.09 -44.22
C ILE A 488 1.20 -33.24 -43.38
N PRO A 489 0.38 -34.02 -42.65
CA PRO A 489 0.87 -35.11 -41.81
C PRO A 489 1.70 -36.14 -42.59
N SER A 490 2.76 -36.65 -41.99
CA SER A 490 3.74 -37.55 -42.59
C SER A 490 4.27 -38.58 -41.60
N ASN A 491 4.55 -39.80 -42.10
CA ASN A 491 5.24 -40.82 -41.29
C ASN A 491 6.72 -40.49 -41.04
N ASN A 492 7.27 -39.52 -41.76
CA ASN A 492 8.66 -39.10 -41.67
C ASN A 492 8.74 -37.60 -41.98
N GLN A 493 8.44 -36.79 -40.97
CA GLN A 493 8.45 -35.34 -41.03
C GLN A 493 9.84 -34.85 -40.67
N TYR A 494 10.53 -34.25 -41.65
CA TYR A 494 11.89 -33.74 -41.46
C TYR A 494 11.84 -32.34 -40.87
N VAL A 495 12.62 -32.12 -39.82
CA VAL A 495 12.79 -30.82 -39.17
C VAL A 495 14.23 -30.36 -39.32
N LYS A 496 14.39 -29.05 -39.51
CA LYS A 496 15.67 -28.37 -39.62
C LYS A 496 15.63 -27.11 -38.76
N VAL A 497 16.60 -26.97 -37.90
CA VAL A 497 16.70 -25.88 -36.93
C VAL A 497 18.01 -25.15 -37.15
N GLY A 498 17.96 -23.85 -37.36
CA GLY A 498 19.16 -23.01 -37.45
C GLY A 498 19.47 -22.41 -36.09
N VAL A 499 20.70 -22.57 -35.60
CA VAL A 499 21.16 -21.91 -34.37
C VAL A 499 22.46 -21.18 -34.65
N THR A 500 22.59 -19.97 -34.12
CA THR A 500 23.78 -19.14 -34.26
C THR A 500 24.36 -18.77 -32.92
N ASP A 501 25.69 -18.72 -32.83
CA ASP A 501 26.41 -18.34 -31.61
C ASP A 501 27.67 -17.53 -31.98
N LEU A 502 28.13 -16.67 -31.08
CA LEU A 502 29.30 -15.81 -31.24
C LEU A 502 30.62 -16.46 -30.81
N GLN A 503 30.58 -17.57 -30.05
CA GLN A 503 31.78 -18.24 -29.57
C GLN A 503 31.72 -19.76 -29.75
N ASP A 504 30.69 -20.44 -29.21
CA ASP A 504 30.61 -21.90 -29.20
C ASP A 504 29.19 -22.42 -29.45
N LEU A 505 29.03 -23.44 -30.30
CA LEU A 505 27.74 -24.04 -30.63
C LEU A 505 27.58 -25.43 -29.97
N PRO A 506 26.38 -25.82 -29.53
CA PRO A 506 26.11 -27.17 -29.05
C PRO A 506 26.40 -28.23 -30.13
N ALA A 507 26.87 -29.41 -29.72
CA ALA A 507 27.08 -30.50 -30.69
C ALA A 507 25.76 -31.14 -31.16
N THR A 508 24.75 -31.14 -30.28
CA THR A 508 23.42 -31.70 -30.49
C THR A 508 22.38 -30.85 -29.76
N LEU A 509 21.14 -30.87 -30.23
CA LEU A 509 19.98 -30.26 -29.55
C LEU A 509 18.91 -31.31 -29.35
N ASP A 510 18.19 -31.25 -28.24
CA ASP A 510 17.06 -32.12 -27.99
C ASP A 510 15.78 -31.40 -28.41
N LEU A 511 15.08 -31.94 -29.42
CA LEU A 511 13.77 -31.47 -29.83
C LEU A 511 12.71 -32.32 -29.14
N HIS A 512 11.97 -31.68 -28.25
CA HIS A 512 10.78 -32.23 -27.64
C HIS A 512 9.59 -31.95 -28.56
N TYR A 513 8.83 -32.98 -28.90
CA TYR A 513 7.65 -32.86 -29.76
C TYR A 513 6.45 -33.66 -29.21
N TRP A 514 5.29 -33.04 -29.27
CA TRP A 514 4.01 -33.63 -28.88
C TRP A 514 3.09 -33.70 -30.09
N VAL A 515 2.59 -34.89 -30.42
CA VAL A 515 1.64 -35.10 -31.53
C VAL A 515 0.33 -35.49 -30.88
N GLU A 516 -0.67 -34.61 -30.95
CA GLU A 516 -1.92 -34.72 -30.20
C GLU A 516 -2.53 -36.13 -30.24
N TYR A 517 -2.84 -36.67 -31.42
CA TYR A 517 -3.51 -37.98 -31.52
C TYR A 517 -2.58 -39.20 -31.31
N GLN A 518 -1.31 -38.98 -30.98
CA GLN A 518 -0.35 -40.03 -30.67
C GLN A 518 0.10 -40.01 -29.20
N HIS A 519 0.30 -38.82 -28.64
CA HIS A 519 0.96 -38.61 -27.36
C HIS A 519 0.02 -38.16 -26.24
N ASP A 520 -1.15 -37.58 -26.57
CA ASP A 520 -2.20 -37.20 -25.62
C ASP A 520 -2.79 -38.44 -24.91
N ALA A 521 -2.16 -38.82 -23.81
CA ALA A 521 -2.39 -40.10 -23.15
C ALA A 521 -3.67 -40.08 -22.30
N ASN A 522 -4.05 -38.90 -21.80
CA ASN A 522 -5.27 -38.67 -21.03
C ASN A 522 -6.43 -38.14 -21.90
N SER A 523 -6.18 -37.79 -23.16
CA SER A 523 -7.15 -37.30 -24.14
C SER A 523 -7.84 -36.00 -23.71
N ASP A 524 -7.11 -35.11 -23.01
CA ASP A 524 -7.61 -33.81 -22.59
C ASP A 524 -7.19 -32.65 -23.53
N GLY A 525 -6.37 -32.95 -24.54
CA GLY A 525 -5.90 -31.98 -25.53
C GLY A 525 -4.86 -30.99 -25.00
N ILE A 526 -4.25 -31.26 -23.84
CA ILE A 526 -3.20 -30.47 -23.20
C ILE A 526 -1.87 -31.19 -23.38
N ALA A 527 -0.86 -30.49 -23.90
CA ALA A 527 0.48 -31.03 -24.04
C ALA A 527 1.21 -30.99 -22.69
N ASP A 528 1.04 -32.02 -21.86
CA ASP A 528 1.74 -32.17 -20.59
C ASP A 528 3.21 -32.54 -20.81
N GLU A 529 4.12 -32.08 -19.95
CA GLU A 529 5.57 -32.38 -20.04
C GLU A 529 5.86 -33.88 -20.21
N SER A 530 5.12 -34.73 -19.50
CA SER A 530 5.30 -36.19 -19.56
C SER A 530 4.87 -36.85 -20.87
N GLU A 531 4.19 -36.11 -21.75
CA GLU A 531 3.69 -36.60 -23.04
C GLU A 531 4.61 -36.25 -24.22
N TYR A 532 5.53 -35.31 -24.05
CA TYR A 532 6.49 -34.97 -25.11
C TYR A 532 7.44 -36.15 -25.37
N ALA A 533 7.63 -36.46 -26.66
CA ALA A 533 8.67 -37.36 -27.11
C ALA A 533 9.92 -36.55 -27.51
N VAL A 534 11.11 -37.13 -27.34
CA VAL A 534 12.37 -36.44 -27.64
C VAL A 534 13.03 -37.02 -28.89
N VAL A 535 13.54 -36.15 -29.76
CA VAL A 535 14.45 -36.52 -30.84
C VAL A 535 15.70 -35.65 -30.79
N VAL A 536 16.87 -36.29 -30.80
CA VAL A 536 18.16 -35.60 -30.82
C VAL A 536 18.44 -35.10 -32.25
N LEU A 537 18.58 -33.79 -32.42
CA LEU A 537 18.98 -33.14 -33.65
C LEU A 537 20.51 -33.05 -33.72
N THR A 538 21.09 -33.38 -34.88
CA THR A 538 22.55 -33.32 -35.08
C THR A 538 22.93 -32.10 -35.90
N GLY A 539 23.86 -31.31 -35.39
CA GLY A 539 24.41 -30.15 -36.09
C GLY A 539 25.33 -30.52 -37.26
N ASP A 540 25.35 -29.69 -38.29
CA ASP A 540 26.30 -29.81 -39.42
C ASP A 540 27.73 -29.34 -39.07
N GLY A 541 27.93 -28.78 -37.86
CA GLY A 541 29.22 -28.30 -37.35
C GLY A 541 29.71 -27.01 -38.02
N ALA A 542 28.83 -26.30 -38.75
CA ALA A 542 29.16 -25.01 -39.33
C ALA A 542 29.17 -23.90 -38.26
N TYR A 543 29.98 -22.86 -38.48
CA TYR A 543 30.14 -21.72 -37.56
C TYR A 543 30.17 -20.41 -38.36
N PRO A 544 29.53 -19.31 -37.89
CA PRO A 544 28.88 -19.11 -36.58
C PRO A 544 27.44 -19.63 -36.49
N THR A 545 26.88 -20.13 -37.60
CA THR A 545 25.52 -20.68 -37.64
C THR A 545 25.56 -22.13 -38.10
N ALA A 546 24.98 -23.04 -37.33
CA ALA A 546 24.83 -24.46 -37.66
C ALA A 546 23.36 -24.82 -37.93
N ASN A 547 23.14 -25.79 -38.82
CA ASN A 547 21.82 -26.41 -39.01
C ASN A 547 21.76 -27.77 -38.32
N TYR A 548 20.78 -27.93 -37.45
CA TYR A 548 20.47 -29.17 -36.74
C TYR A 548 19.30 -29.85 -37.44
N THR A 549 19.48 -31.13 -37.79
CA THR A 549 18.46 -31.87 -38.55
C THR A 549 18.06 -33.15 -37.84
N GLY A 550 16.78 -33.50 -37.96
CA GLY A 550 16.18 -34.71 -37.43
C GLY A 550 14.85 -35.03 -38.10
N ASN A 551 14.17 -36.07 -37.64
CA ASN A 551 12.86 -36.45 -38.15
C ASN A 551 11.97 -37.09 -37.07
N TYR A 552 10.67 -36.88 -37.17
CA TYR A 552 9.64 -37.46 -36.30
C TYR A 552 8.43 -37.93 -37.12
N ASN A 553 7.39 -38.45 -36.46
CA ASN A 553 6.18 -38.97 -37.08
C ASN A 553 4.94 -38.26 -36.52
N ASP A 554 4.19 -37.56 -37.36
CA ASP A 554 2.93 -36.90 -37.00
C ASP A 554 1.71 -37.47 -37.74
N LEU A 555 1.86 -38.63 -38.40
CA LEU A 555 0.79 -39.24 -39.21
C LEU A 555 -0.49 -39.54 -38.41
N ALA A 556 -0.40 -39.69 -37.09
CA ALA A 556 -1.55 -39.94 -36.22
C ALA A 556 -2.63 -38.84 -36.31
N ASN A 557 -2.22 -37.61 -36.67
CA ASN A 557 -3.12 -36.47 -36.82
C ASN A 557 -3.90 -36.46 -38.17
N GLN A 558 -3.60 -37.40 -39.09
CA GLN A 558 -4.25 -37.45 -40.39
C GLN A 558 -5.78 -37.65 -40.28
N GLU A 559 -6.54 -36.79 -40.95
CA GLU A 559 -8.01 -36.86 -41.10
C GLU A 559 -8.76 -36.87 -39.74
N LYS A 560 -8.24 -36.15 -38.75
CA LYS A 560 -8.87 -35.98 -37.43
C LYS A 560 -9.76 -34.74 -37.38
N ASP A 561 -10.79 -34.81 -36.56
CA ASP A 561 -11.76 -33.74 -36.28
C ASP A 561 -12.07 -33.79 -34.76
N PRO A 562 -11.60 -32.82 -33.94
CA PRO A 562 -10.87 -31.61 -34.32
C PRO A 562 -9.48 -31.87 -34.93
N VAL A 563 -8.92 -30.88 -35.64
CA VAL A 563 -7.60 -30.98 -36.30
C VAL A 563 -6.51 -31.28 -35.26
N GLY A 564 -5.66 -32.27 -35.55
CA GLY A 564 -4.56 -32.63 -34.66
C GLY A 564 -3.40 -31.66 -34.73
N ARG A 565 -2.87 -31.27 -33.57
CA ARG A 565 -1.74 -30.33 -33.43
C ARG A 565 -0.42 -31.06 -33.21
N VAL A 566 0.66 -30.37 -33.53
CA VAL A 566 2.02 -30.76 -33.16
C VAL A 566 2.69 -29.58 -32.48
N SER A 567 3.08 -29.77 -31.22
CA SER A 567 3.77 -28.77 -30.40
C SER A 567 5.23 -29.15 -30.24
N MET A 568 6.13 -28.16 -30.25
CA MET A 568 7.57 -28.37 -30.26
C MET A 568 8.32 -27.37 -29.41
N PHE A 569 9.25 -27.84 -28.60
CA PHE A 569 10.24 -26.99 -27.95
C PHE A 569 11.63 -27.64 -28.01
N LEU A 570 12.68 -26.84 -27.86
CA LEU A 570 14.07 -27.24 -27.96
C LEU A 570 14.80 -27.02 -26.64
N GLU A 571 15.71 -27.94 -26.36
CA GLU A 571 16.61 -27.88 -25.22
C GLU A 571 18.04 -28.10 -25.69
N GLY A 572 18.96 -27.30 -25.16
CA GLY A 572 20.39 -27.38 -25.46
C GLY A 572 21.18 -26.26 -24.80
N TYR A 573 22.45 -26.54 -24.54
CA TYR A 573 23.38 -25.61 -23.88
C TYR A 573 24.67 -25.49 -24.69
N ASP A 574 25.25 -24.30 -24.76
CA ASP A 574 26.62 -24.13 -25.25
C ASP A 574 27.66 -24.66 -24.24
N LEU A 575 28.96 -24.49 -24.54
CA LEU A 575 30.03 -24.92 -23.65
C LEU A 575 30.15 -24.08 -22.37
N ALA A 576 29.66 -22.85 -22.37
CA ALA A 576 29.62 -21.95 -21.22
C ALA A 576 28.42 -22.23 -20.28
N GLY A 577 27.48 -23.06 -20.73
CA GLY A 577 26.26 -23.41 -20.02
C GLY A 577 25.09 -22.45 -20.28
N ASN A 578 25.15 -21.62 -21.31
CA ASN A 578 24.01 -20.80 -21.72
C ASN A 578 22.99 -21.66 -22.47
N SER A 579 21.73 -21.61 -22.03
CA SER A 579 20.64 -22.33 -22.69
C SER A 579 20.23 -21.64 -23.99
N ILE A 580 19.86 -22.43 -24.99
CA ILE A 580 19.11 -21.93 -26.15
C ILE A 580 17.71 -21.51 -25.71
N GLU A 581 17.22 -20.39 -26.24
CA GLU A 581 15.82 -19.98 -26.11
C GLU A 581 15.00 -20.75 -27.14
N GLY A 582 14.43 -21.88 -26.73
CA GLY A 582 13.69 -22.78 -27.61
C GLY A 582 12.31 -23.19 -27.06
N GLY A 583 11.71 -22.36 -26.21
CA GLY A 583 10.42 -22.65 -25.58
C GLY A 583 10.47 -23.70 -24.45
N SER A 584 9.29 -24.13 -24.00
CA SER A 584 9.04 -25.09 -22.92
C SER A 584 7.77 -25.93 -23.21
N TYR A 585 7.41 -26.83 -22.30
CA TYR A 585 6.22 -27.68 -22.49
C TYR A 585 4.91 -26.88 -22.46
N GLY A 586 3.94 -27.40 -23.21
CA GLY A 586 2.62 -26.79 -23.38
C GLY A 586 2.57 -25.88 -24.61
N ILE A 587 1.48 -26.01 -25.38
CA ILE A 587 1.21 -25.31 -26.66
C ILE A 587 1.22 -23.76 -26.64
N PHE A 588 1.43 -23.16 -25.46
CA PHE A 588 1.50 -21.71 -25.26
C PHE A 588 2.89 -21.25 -24.79
N ASN A 589 3.74 -22.18 -24.39
CA ASN A 589 5.10 -21.91 -23.94
C ASN A 589 6.14 -22.54 -24.87
N ASP A 590 5.69 -23.34 -25.84
CA ASP A 590 6.55 -24.03 -26.78
C ASP A 590 7.17 -23.06 -27.80
N GLU A 591 8.15 -23.54 -28.56
CA GLU A 591 8.75 -22.73 -29.63
C GLU A 591 7.80 -22.59 -30.81
N VAL A 592 7.12 -23.69 -31.15
CA VAL A 592 6.16 -23.66 -32.24
C VAL A 592 5.12 -24.77 -32.15
N THR A 593 3.85 -24.38 -32.28
CA THR A 593 2.73 -25.29 -32.53
C THR A 593 2.20 -25.15 -33.95
N TYR A 594 2.07 -26.25 -34.69
CA TYR A 594 1.44 -26.23 -36.01
C TYR A 594 0.22 -27.17 -36.09
N ALA A 595 -0.73 -26.84 -36.96
CA ALA A 595 -1.87 -27.70 -37.26
C ALA A 595 -1.52 -28.74 -38.33
N SER A 596 -1.74 -30.03 -38.06
CA SER A 596 -1.39 -31.10 -38.99
C SER A 596 -2.56 -31.39 -39.94
N MET A 597 -2.69 -30.60 -41.03
CA MET A 597 -3.80 -30.66 -41.99
C MET A 597 -3.44 -30.14 -43.41
N PRO A 598 -4.25 -30.42 -44.45
CA PRO A 598 -4.10 -29.82 -45.78
C PRO A 598 -4.75 -28.42 -45.89
N SER A 599 -4.31 -27.62 -46.87
CA SER A 599 -4.86 -26.29 -47.22
C SER A 599 -6.33 -26.34 -47.71
N LYS A 600 -7.10 -25.30 -47.39
CA LYS A 600 -8.52 -25.02 -47.68
C LYS A 600 -8.63 -23.58 -48.20
N SER A 601 -9.83 -23.16 -48.57
CA SER A 601 -10.07 -21.81 -49.09
C SER A 601 -11.06 -21.07 -48.19
N PRO A 602 -10.92 -19.75 -48.04
CA PRO A 602 -11.83 -18.95 -47.22
C PRO A 602 -13.22 -18.83 -47.86
N GLU A 603 -14.21 -18.44 -47.07
CA GLU A 603 -15.58 -18.15 -47.52
C GLU A 603 -16.19 -16.98 -46.71
N ILE A 604 -17.00 -16.15 -47.37
CA ILE A 604 -17.75 -15.06 -46.72
C ILE A 604 -19.19 -15.52 -46.49
N LEU A 605 -19.61 -15.50 -45.23
CA LEU A 605 -20.90 -15.99 -44.76
C LEU A 605 -21.98 -14.90 -44.84
N GLU A 606 -21.69 -13.70 -44.33
CA GLU A 606 -22.66 -12.60 -44.19
C GLU A 606 -21.96 -11.23 -44.11
N PHE A 607 -22.63 -10.16 -44.58
CA PHE A 607 -22.21 -8.77 -44.37
C PHE A 607 -23.37 -7.87 -43.92
N ASN A 608 -23.21 -7.27 -42.74
CA ASN A 608 -24.17 -6.36 -42.15
C ASN A 608 -23.53 -5.02 -41.76
N ILE A 609 -24.34 -3.98 -41.73
CA ILE A 609 -23.95 -2.66 -41.22
C ILE A 609 -24.79 -2.40 -39.99
N GLU A 610 -24.16 -2.17 -38.86
CA GLU A 610 -24.84 -1.81 -37.61
C GLU A 610 -24.59 -0.34 -37.28
N ASN A 611 -25.56 0.33 -36.65
CA ASN A 611 -25.32 1.65 -36.10
C ASN A 611 -24.57 1.56 -34.75
N SER A 612 -24.14 2.70 -34.22
CA SER A 612 -23.51 2.83 -32.90
C SER A 612 -24.24 2.18 -31.72
N ALA A 613 -25.54 1.86 -31.86
CA ALA A 613 -26.34 1.17 -30.85
C ALA A 613 -26.45 -0.34 -31.07
N GLY A 614 -25.65 -0.92 -31.98
CA GLY A 614 -25.66 -2.36 -32.33
C GLY A 614 -26.94 -2.80 -33.05
N ARG A 615 -27.64 -1.88 -33.73
CA ARG A 615 -28.84 -2.22 -34.51
C ARG A 615 -28.48 -2.32 -35.99
N PRO A 616 -28.79 -3.45 -36.65
CA PRO A 616 -28.49 -3.62 -38.07
C PRO A 616 -29.37 -2.70 -38.93
N LEU A 617 -28.77 -2.13 -39.97
CA LEU A 617 -29.48 -1.53 -41.09
C LEU A 617 -30.18 -2.64 -41.85
N LEU A 618 -31.40 -2.38 -42.30
CA LEU A 618 -32.26 -3.41 -42.87
C LEU A 618 -32.46 -3.18 -44.36
N ASN A 619 -32.23 -4.20 -45.16
CA ASN A 619 -32.61 -4.21 -46.57
C ASN A 619 -34.13 -4.08 -46.71
N SER A 620 -34.60 -3.40 -47.76
CA SER A 620 -36.04 -3.19 -48.05
C SER A 620 -36.91 -4.45 -48.16
N ASN A 621 -36.30 -5.63 -48.32
CA ASN A 621 -36.97 -6.92 -48.35
C ASN A 621 -37.09 -7.59 -46.96
N HIS A 622 -36.47 -7.04 -45.92
CA HIS A 622 -36.49 -7.57 -44.57
C HIS A 622 -37.84 -7.28 -43.87
N PRO A 623 -38.44 -8.23 -43.12
CA PRO A 623 -39.77 -8.06 -42.51
C PRO A 623 -39.90 -6.88 -41.53
N SER A 624 -38.79 -6.50 -40.89
CA SER A 624 -38.72 -5.39 -39.92
C SER A 624 -38.29 -4.06 -40.54
N TYR A 625 -38.27 -3.94 -41.86
CA TYR A 625 -37.96 -2.67 -42.54
C TYR A 625 -39.11 -1.66 -42.33
N GLU A 626 -38.78 -0.47 -41.79
CA GLU A 626 -39.74 0.56 -41.38
C GLU A 626 -39.59 1.88 -42.18
N GLY A 627 -38.71 1.92 -43.17
CA GLY A 627 -38.49 3.07 -44.08
C GLY A 627 -37.01 3.34 -44.34
N ASP A 628 -36.71 4.22 -45.30
CA ASP A 628 -35.33 4.46 -45.75
C ASP A 628 -34.39 4.90 -44.61
N TRP A 629 -34.92 5.54 -43.57
CA TRP A 629 -34.17 5.94 -42.38
C TRP A 629 -33.50 4.78 -41.64
N ASN A 630 -34.05 3.56 -41.69
CA ASN A 630 -33.45 2.37 -41.06
C ASN A 630 -32.51 1.59 -42.00
N GLN A 631 -32.22 2.17 -43.17
CA GLN A 631 -31.27 1.71 -44.17
C GLN A 631 -30.26 2.84 -44.53
N THR A 632 -30.27 3.94 -43.79
CA THR A 632 -29.45 5.13 -44.10
C THR A 632 -28.26 5.25 -43.14
N MET A 633 -27.08 5.47 -43.69
CA MET A 633 -25.91 5.97 -42.97
C MET A 633 -25.89 7.49 -43.01
N TYR A 634 -26.04 8.09 -41.83
CA TYR A 634 -25.98 9.52 -41.60
C TYR A 634 -24.53 10.00 -41.37
N ALA A 635 -24.11 11.03 -42.10
CA ALA A 635 -22.75 11.55 -42.07
C ALA A 635 -22.30 11.95 -40.67
N GLY A 636 -21.10 11.55 -40.23
CA GLY A 636 -20.57 11.86 -38.91
C GLY A 636 -21.08 10.97 -37.77
N ASN A 637 -22.01 10.05 -38.02
CA ASN A 637 -22.36 8.98 -37.07
C ASN A 637 -21.47 7.76 -37.29
N GLU A 638 -21.31 6.97 -36.22
CA GLU A 638 -20.54 5.73 -36.22
C GLU A 638 -21.38 4.54 -36.69
N TYR A 639 -20.77 3.72 -37.54
CA TYR A 639 -21.34 2.48 -38.06
C TYR A 639 -20.30 1.37 -38.01
N HIS A 640 -20.75 0.17 -37.68
CA HIS A 640 -19.94 -1.04 -37.61
C HIS A 640 -20.17 -1.88 -38.86
N LEU A 641 -19.11 -2.15 -39.60
CA LEU A 641 -19.14 -3.02 -40.77
C LEU A 641 -18.82 -4.45 -40.32
N ILE A 642 -19.85 -5.29 -40.24
CA ILE A 642 -19.74 -6.66 -39.74
C ILE A 642 -19.59 -7.63 -40.91
N VAL A 643 -18.42 -8.27 -41.03
CA VAL A 643 -18.15 -9.32 -42.03
C VAL A 643 -17.99 -10.66 -41.31
N GLN A 644 -18.95 -11.56 -41.44
CA GLN A 644 -18.80 -12.94 -40.98
C GLN A 644 -18.12 -13.79 -42.06
N ALA A 645 -17.10 -14.54 -41.69
CA ALA A 645 -16.31 -15.36 -42.59
C ALA A 645 -15.90 -16.69 -41.94
N GLU A 646 -15.55 -17.66 -42.78
CA GLU A 646 -14.93 -18.91 -42.36
C GLU A 646 -13.64 -19.16 -43.14
N ASP A 647 -12.63 -19.70 -42.46
CA ASP A 647 -11.51 -20.38 -43.07
C ASP A 647 -11.12 -21.60 -42.22
N ARG A 648 -11.19 -22.79 -42.82
CA ARG A 648 -10.89 -24.05 -42.13
C ARG A 648 -9.41 -24.27 -41.83
N ASN A 649 -8.53 -23.40 -42.30
CA ASN A 649 -7.13 -23.32 -41.87
C ASN A 649 -6.92 -22.37 -40.69
N GLY A 650 -7.98 -21.69 -40.24
CA GLY A 650 -7.96 -20.72 -39.17
C GLY A 650 -7.91 -19.29 -39.66
N TRP A 651 -8.45 -18.37 -38.86
CA TRP A 651 -8.48 -16.93 -39.16
C TRP A 651 -7.10 -16.32 -39.44
N ARG A 652 -6.01 -16.89 -38.90
CA ARG A 652 -4.66 -16.36 -39.07
C ARG A 652 -4.02 -16.72 -40.43
N ASP A 653 -4.70 -17.57 -41.21
CA ASP A 653 -4.40 -17.83 -42.62
C ASP A 653 -4.93 -16.75 -43.58
N ILE A 654 -5.78 -15.83 -43.09
CA ILE A 654 -6.30 -14.74 -43.91
C ILE A 654 -5.23 -13.67 -44.15
N ASP A 655 -5.00 -13.35 -45.43
CA ASP A 655 -4.14 -12.25 -45.87
C ASP A 655 -4.86 -10.90 -45.66
N TYR A 656 -6.06 -10.76 -46.22
CA TYR A 656 -6.89 -9.56 -46.04
C TYR A 656 -8.39 -9.82 -46.21
N ILE A 657 -9.18 -8.94 -45.58
CA ILE A 657 -10.60 -8.73 -45.85
C ILE A 657 -10.75 -7.34 -46.46
N GLN A 658 -11.40 -7.25 -47.62
CA GLN A 658 -11.67 -5.99 -48.32
C GLN A 658 -13.18 -5.73 -48.34
N VAL A 659 -13.57 -4.51 -47.95
CA VAL A 659 -14.95 -4.02 -48.00
C VAL A 659 -15.02 -2.80 -48.91
N ASP A 660 -15.65 -2.94 -50.07
CA ASP A 660 -16.06 -1.80 -50.89
C ASP A 660 -17.51 -1.46 -50.53
N LEU A 661 -17.78 -0.27 -49.97
CA LEU A 661 -19.14 0.09 -49.53
C LEU A 661 -20.11 0.34 -50.70
N THR A 662 -19.61 0.47 -51.92
CA THR A 662 -20.43 0.51 -53.13
C THR A 662 -19.70 -0.11 -54.31
N ASN A 663 -20.42 -0.53 -55.34
CA ASN A 663 -19.88 -1.18 -56.53
C ASN A 663 -19.74 -0.26 -57.75
N ASP A 664 -20.15 1.01 -57.62
CA ASP A 664 -20.16 2.01 -58.68
C ASP A 664 -19.07 3.09 -58.51
N ARG A 665 -18.27 2.99 -57.44
CA ARG A 665 -17.15 3.89 -57.11
C ARG A 665 -15.98 3.11 -56.51
N ASP A 666 -14.79 3.69 -56.59
CA ASP A 666 -13.52 3.14 -56.09
C ASP A 666 -12.92 3.95 -54.92
N ASP A 667 -13.64 4.94 -54.41
CA ASP A 667 -13.21 5.86 -53.36
C ASP A 667 -13.87 5.58 -52.00
N LEU A 668 -14.50 4.41 -51.82
CA LEU A 668 -15.15 3.95 -50.59
C LEU A 668 -14.69 2.52 -50.21
N THR A 669 -13.40 2.25 -50.36
CA THR A 669 -12.77 0.95 -50.10
C THR A 669 -12.06 0.93 -48.75
N LEU A 670 -12.26 -0.13 -47.98
CA LEU A 670 -11.54 -0.41 -46.75
C LEU A 670 -10.86 -1.78 -46.81
N TYR A 671 -9.73 -1.89 -46.13
CA TYR A 671 -9.03 -3.15 -45.94
C TYR A 671 -8.81 -3.42 -44.45
N TYR A 672 -8.86 -4.69 -44.10
CA TYR A 672 -8.46 -5.22 -42.80
C TYR A 672 -7.46 -6.35 -43.00
N PHE A 673 -6.35 -6.31 -42.28
CA PHE A 673 -5.27 -7.30 -42.31
C PHE A 673 -5.19 -7.99 -40.95
N PRO A 674 -5.74 -9.21 -40.81
CA PRO A 674 -5.81 -9.92 -39.54
C PRO A 674 -4.47 -10.10 -38.83
N ARG A 675 -3.40 -10.43 -39.57
CA ARG A 675 -2.06 -10.69 -38.97
C ARG A 675 -1.43 -9.51 -38.25
N ASN A 676 -1.73 -8.30 -38.72
CA ASN A 676 -1.20 -7.07 -38.13
C ASN A 676 -2.28 -6.34 -37.31
N GLU A 677 -3.50 -6.89 -37.22
CA GLU A 677 -4.68 -6.27 -36.61
C GLU A 677 -4.90 -4.82 -37.07
N THR A 678 -4.61 -4.57 -38.36
CA THR A 678 -4.64 -3.22 -38.91
C THR A 678 -5.73 -3.08 -39.95
N ALA A 679 -6.54 -2.03 -39.78
CA ALA A 679 -7.43 -1.56 -40.82
C ALA A 679 -6.85 -0.30 -41.47
N TRP A 680 -7.02 -0.15 -42.78
CA TRP A 680 -6.68 1.08 -43.46
C TRP A 680 -7.61 1.34 -44.64
N THR A 681 -7.68 2.61 -45.03
CA THR A 681 -8.45 3.07 -46.19
C THR A 681 -7.73 4.23 -46.86
N ASP A 682 -7.74 4.27 -48.18
CA ASP A 682 -7.34 5.44 -48.98
C ASP A 682 -8.52 6.37 -49.28
N SER A 683 -9.72 6.07 -48.76
CA SER A 683 -10.93 6.85 -48.98
C SER A 683 -10.80 8.25 -48.37
N PRO A 684 -11.01 9.34 -49.13
CA PRO A 684 -11.12 10.69 -48.56
C PRO A 684 -12.46 10.92 -47.84
N HIS A 685 -13.36 9.94 -47.86
CA HIS A 685 -14.75 10.06 -47.43
C HIS A 685 -15.09 9.19 -46.21
N ILE A 686 -14.19 8.30 -45.80
CA ILE A 686 -14.41 7.38 -44.68
C ILE A 686 -13.26 7.56 -43.70
N THR A 687 -13.62 7.66 -42.43
CA THR A 687 -12.68 7.62 -41.32
C THR A 687 -12.89 6.32 -40.56
N ILE A 688 -11.85 5.49 -40.43
CA ILE A 688 -11.88 4.33 -39.54
C ILE A 688 -11.77 4.85 -38.11
N VAL A 689 -12.67 4.40 -37.23
CA VAL A 689 -12.65 4.80 -35.82
C VAL A 689 -11.59 3.96 -35.11
N PRO A 690 -10.53 4.58 -34.56
CA PRO A 690 -9.52 3.85 -33.81
C PRO A 690 -10.04 3.43 -32.44
N GLU A 691 -9.36 2.47 -31.81
CA GLU A 691 -9.60 2.09 -30.42
C GLU A 691 -9.50 3.31 -29.49
N GLY A 692 -10.47 3.45 -28.58
CA GLY A 692 -10.59 4.59 -27.67
C GLY A 692 -11.60 4.34 -26.55
N VAL A 693 -12.00 5.41 -25.87
CA VAL A 693 -12.91 5.33 -24.70
C VAL A 693 -14.31 4.84 -25.08
N ASP A 694 -14.74 5.14 -26.31
CA ASP A 694 -16.11 4.92 -26.79
C ASP A 694 -16.18 3.91 -27.95
N SER A 695 -15.07 3.28 -28.35
CA SER A 695 -15.00 2.35 -29.48
C SER A 695 -13.84 1.37 -29.29
N ASP A 696 -14.08 0.09 -29.57
CA ASP A 696 -13.09 -0.99 -29.47
C ASP A 696 -12.13 -1.04 -30.69
N GLY A 697 -12.36 -0.15 -31.67
CA GLY A 697 -11.60 -0.09 -32.91
C GLY A 697 -11.86 -1.29 -33.83
N PRO A 698 -11.08 -1.44 -34.92
CA PRO A 698 -11.20 -2.57 -35.83
C PRO A 698 -10.77 -3.88 -35.16
N GLN A 699 -11.66 -4.87 -35.10
CA GLN A 699 -11.40 -6.13 -34.40
C GLN A 699 -11.87 -7.35 -35.19
N LEU A 700 -11.12 -8.45 -35.10
CA LEU A 700 -11.54 -9.76 -35.55
C LEU A 700 -11.89 -10.61 -34.33
N LEU A 701 -13.13 -11.09 -34.27
CA LEU A 701 -13.70 -11.75 -33.11
C LEU A 701 -14.25 -13.12 -33.47
N ARG A 702 -14.36 -13.98 -32.47
CA ARG A 702 -15.06 -15.26 -32.58
C ARG A 702 -16.56 -15.01 -32.73
N MET A 703 -17.30 -15.95 -33.32
CA MET A 703 -18.75 -15.81 -33.59
C MET A 703 -19.64 -15.54 -32.35
N ASP A 704 -19.14 -15.75 -31.13
CA ASP A 704 -19.83 -15.44 -29.87
C ASP A 704 -19.38 -14.12 -29.22
N GLY A 705 -18.47 -13.38 -29.87
CA GLY A 705 -17.96 -12.08 -29.42
C GLY A 705 -16.68 -12.13 -28.58
N ASP A 706 -16.11 -13.31 -28.31
CA ASP A 706 -14.84 -13.44 -27.59
C ASP A 706 -13.62 -13.21 -28.51
N TYR A 707 -12.46 -12.93 -27.90
CA TYR A 707 -11.18 -12.81 -28.59
C TYR A 707 -10.71 -14.11 -29.24
N LEU A 708 -10.07 -13.99 -30.41
CA LEU A 708 -9.48 -15.09 -31.16
C LEU A 708 -8.09 -15.47 -30.60
N ILE A 709 -8.07 -16.31 -29.55
CA ILE A 709 -6.81 -16.80 -28.95
C ILE A 709 -6.22 -17.97 -29.75
N ASN A 710 -7.08 -18.88 -30.22
CA ASN A 710 -6.64 -20.03 -31.02
C ASN A 710 -6.44 -19.58 -32.49
N PRO A 711 -5.21 -19.66 -33.05
CA PRO A 711 -4.93 -19.25 -34.42
C PRO A 711 -5.67 -20.11 -35.47
N PHE A 712 -6.13 -21.30 -35.07
CA PHE A 712 -6.85 -22.26 -35.92
C PHE A 712 -8.37 -22.21 -35.72
N THR A 713 -8.93 -21.06 -35.32
CA THR A 713 -10.39 -20.92 -35.20
C THR A 713 -11.01 -20.75 -36.58
N ASP A 714 -11.92 -21.65 -36.95
CA ASP A 714 -12.47 -21.78 -38.30
C ASP A 714 -13.48 -20.67 -38.69
N GLU A 715 -14.32 -20.22 -37.75
CA GLU A 715 -15.38 -19.22 -37.97
C GLU A 715 -15.13 -17.98 -37.13
N PHE A 716 -15.24 -16.81 -37.75
CA PHE A 716 -14.94 -15.52 -37.14
C PHE A 716 -15.73 -14.40 -37.82
N TYR A 717 -15.80 -13.23 -37.17
CA TYR A 717 -16.32 -12.02 -37.80
C TYR A 717 -15.41 -10.83 -37.57
N LEU A 718 -15.33 -9.97 -38.59
CA LEU A 718 -14.69 -8.65 -38.50
C LEU A 718 -15.74 -7.64 -38.07
N ASP A 719 -15.44 -6.89 -37.02
CA ASP A 719 -16.10 -5.62 -36.70
C ASP A 719 -15.17 -4.46 -37.08
N LEU A 720 -15.61 -3.65 -38.04
CA LEU A 720 -14.85 -2.50 -38.52
C LEU A 720 -15.67 -1.21 -38.32
N PRO A 721 -15.42 -0.45 -37.23
CA PRO A 721 -16.13 0.79 -36.95
C PRO A 721 -15.63 1.94 -37.84
N ILE A 722 -16.57 2.66 -38.45
CA ILE A 722 -16.31 3.74 -39.39
C ILE A 722 -17.22 4.94 -39.16
N ARG A 723 -16.76 6.11 -39.61
CA ARG A 723 -17.58 7.31 -39.80
C ARG A 723 -17.51 7.75 -41.24
N ILE A 724 -18.67 8.00 -41.83
CA ILE A 724 -18.77 8.55 -43.17
C ILE A 724 -18.76 10.08 -43.12
N ASN A 725 -17.92 10.73 -43.91
CA ASN A 725 -17.73 12.18 -43.90
C ASN A 725 -18.96 12.91 -44.47
N TRP A 726 -19.10 14.20 -44.12
CA TRP A 726 -20.16 15.07 -44.65
C TRP A 726 -19.86 15.55 -46.07
N GLY A 727 -20.89 15.94 -46.82
CA GLY A 727 -20.76 16.58 -48.13
C GLY A 727 -20.31 15.67 -49.29
N ILE A 728 -20.52 14.35 -49.21
CA ILE A 728 -20.11 13.41 -50.27
C ILE A 728 -20.99 13.57 -51.52
N VAL A 729 -20.39 14.06 -52.61
CA VAL A 729 -21.09 14.26 -53.87
C VAL A 729 -21.29 12.94 -54.62
N GLY A 730 -22.53 12.67 -55.05
CA GLY A 730 -22.85 11.55 -55.93
C GLY A 730 -23.20 10.22 -55.22
N LEU A 731 -23.46 10.25 -53.91
CA LEU A 731 -23.84 9.09 -53.08
C LEU A 731 -25.35 9.05 -52.77
N GLN A 732 -26.17 9.70 -53.59
CA GLN A 732 -27.61 9.93 -53.34
C GLN A 732 -28.51 8.75 -53.75
N SER A 733 -27.93 7.65 -54.24
CA SER A 733 -28.62 6.42 -54.63
C SER A 733 -28.26 5.28 -53.68
N LEU A 734 -29.08 4.23 -53.64
CA LEU A 734 -28.83 3.03 -52.85
C LEU A 734 -27.47 2.41 -53.20
N ALA A 735 -26.54 2.43 -52.26
CA ALA A 735 -25.21 1.87 -52.38
C ALA A 735 -25.25 0.34 -52.23
N SER A 736 -24.43 -0.36 -53.03
CA SER A 736 -24.41 -1.83 -53.09
C SER A 736 -23.00 -2.36 -52.80
N PRO A 737 -22.72 -2.79 -51.57
CA PRO A 737 -21.38 -3.22 -51.17
C PRO A 737 -20.86 -4.47 -51.89
N VAL A 738 -19.53 -4.63 -51.89
CA VAL A 738 -18.79 -5.78 -52.38
C VAL A 738 -17.76 -6.19 -51.32
N ILE A 739 -17.73 -7.47 -50.96
CA ILE A 739 -16.83 -8.01 -49.94
C ILE A 739 -15.90 -9.04 -50.58
N SER A 740 -14.61 -8.95 -50.29
CA SER A 740 -13.60 -9.91 -50.74
C SER A 740 -12.75 -10.41 -49.58
N ILE A 741 -12.34 -11.67 -49.61
CA ILE A 741 -11.43 -12.29 -48.63
C ILE A 741 -10.39 -13.13 -49.38
N ALA A 742 -9.13 -13.07 -48.95
CA ALA A 742 -8.05 -13.85 -49.52
C ALA A 742 -7.21 -14.52 -48.43
N ASP A 743 -6.77 -15.76 -48.68
CA ASP A 743 -5.80 -16.47 -47.84
C ASP A 743 -4.36 -16.28 -48.35
N LEU A 744 -3.38 -16.78 -47.58
CA LEU A 744 -1.96 -16.66 -47.90
C LEU A 744 -1.48 -17.64 -48.99
N ASP A 745 -2.25 -18.69 -49.26
CA ASP A 745 -2.00 -19.64 -50.34
C ASP A 745 -2.50 -19.13 -51.71
N GLY A 746 -3.13 -17.94 -51.73
CA GLY A 746 -3.58 -17.24 -52.91
C GLY A 746 -4.97 -17.67 -53.40
N ASN A 747 -5.78 -18.32 -52.56
CA ASN A 747 -7.21 -18.47 -52.85
C ASN A 747 -7.96 -17.19 -52.46
N ASP A 748 -8.76 -16.66 -53.39
CA ASP A 748 -9.60 -15.49 -53.17
C ASP A 748 -11.09 -15.79 -53.36
N LYS A 749 -11.94 -15.21 -52.50
CA LYS A 749 -13.39 -15.20 -52.69
C LYS A 749 -13.93 -13.77 -52.69
N ARG A 750 -14.88 -13.53 -53.60
CA ARG A 750 -15.55 -12.24 -53.77
C ARG A 750 -17.07 -12.41 -53.81
N LYS A 751 -17.79 -11.67 -52.97
CA LYS A 751 -19.26 -11.65 -52.88
C LYS A 751 -19.82 -10.29 -53.26
N ILE A 752 -20.95 -10.30 -53.96
CA ILE A 752 -21.68 -9.11 -54.40
C ILE A 752 -23.17 -9.26 -54.07
N VAL A 753 -23.89 -8.15 -53.98
CA VAL A 753 -25.34 -8.13 -53.77
C VAL A 753 -26.04 -9.01 -54.83
N GLY A 754 -26.89 -9.95 -54.38
CA GLY A 754 -27.55 -10.94 -55.24
C GLY A 754 -26.83 -12.29 -55.37
N SER A 755 -25.71 -12.48 -54.67
CA SER A 755 -25.11 -13.80 -54.43
C SER A 755 -25.90 -14.60 -53.38
N THR A 756 -25.42 -15.80 -53.00
CA THR A 756 -26.02 -16.60 -51.91
C THR A 756 -25.73 -16.04 -50.51
N THR A 757 -24.87 -15.03 -50.42
CA THR A 757 -24.48 -14.34 -49.18
C THR A 757 -25.38 -13.13 -48.97
N GLU A 758 -25.88 -12.95 -47.75
CA GLU A 758 -26.65 -11.77 -47.37
C GLU A 758 -25.72 -10.56 -47.22
N ILE A 759 -26.08 -9.44 -47.86
CA ILE A 759 -25.28 -8.20 -47.90
C ILE A 759 -26.23 -7.03 -47.69
N THR A 760 -25.98 -6.25 -46.65
CA THR A 760 -26.74 -5.03 -46.32
C THR A 760 -26.42 -3.89 -47.30
N GLN A 761 -27.45 -3.33 -47.95
CA GLN A 761 -27.38 -2.14 -48.81
C GLN A 761 -27.76 -0.90 -47.99
N TRP A 762 -27.28 0.29 -48.39
CA TRP A 762 -27.43 1.51 -47.58
C TRP A 762 -27.62 2.80 -48.40
N TYR A 763 -28.23 3.83 -47.80
CA TYR A 763 -28.36 5.20 -48.31
C TYR A 763 -27.47 6.19 -47.54
N TYR A 764 -27.19 7.37 -48.10
CA TYR A 764 -26.40 8.42 -47.45
C TYR A 764 -27.21 9.70 -47.21
N SER A 765 -27.07 10.31 -46.03
CA SER A 765 -27.72 11.58 -45.65
C SER A 765 -26.81 12.48 -44.81
N ASP A 766 -26.83 13.79 -45.04
CA ASP A 766 -25.88 14.76 -44.47
C ASP A 766 -26.41 16.18 -44.24
N GLY A 767 -27.74 16.37 -44.20
CA GLY A 767 -28.31 17.68 -43.87
C GLY A 767 -28.85 17.72 -42.45
N ILE A 768 -28.48 18.73 -41.66
CA ILE A 768 -28.99 18.92 -40.28
C ILE A 768 -29.73 20.24 -40.08
N ARG A 769 -30.63 20.24 -39.09
CA ARG A 769 -31.28 21.45 -38.59
C ARG A 769 -31.72 21.30 -37.14
N LEU A 770 -31.97 22.43 -36.48
CA LEU A 770 -32.63 22.49 -35.18
C LEU A 770 -34.03 21.86 -35.26
N ASP A 771 -34.34 20.97 -34.34
CA ASP A 771 -35.68 20.44 -34.14
C ASP A 771 -36.55 21.50 -33.44
N VAL A 772 -37.48 22.07 -34.20
CA VAL A 772 -38.42 23.08 -33.72
C VAL A 772 -39.83 22.50 -33.77
N ARG A 773 -40.40 22.22 -32.60
CA ARG A 773 -41.74 21.64 -32.44
C ARG A 773 -42.52 22.36 -31.35
N THR A 774 -43.77 22.65 -31.66
CA THR A 774 -44.74 23.26 -30.74
C THR A 774 -46.04 22.47 -30.77
N ASP A 775 -46.73 22.42 -29.63
CA ASP A 775 -48.12 22.00 -29.52
C ASP A 775 -49.00 23.24 -29.43
N ALA A 776 -49.47 23.70 -30.59
CA ALA A 776 -50.30 24.90 -30.70
C ALA A 776 -51.69 24.75 -30.06
N VAL A 777 -52.16 23.54 -29.72
CA VAL A 777 -53.48 23.33 -29.11
C VAL A 777 -53.41 23.57 -27.60
N ASN A 778 -52.34 23.10 -26.96
CA ASN A 778 -52.12 23.25 -25.53
C ASN A 778 -51.21 24.44 -25.17
N ASP A 779 -50.79 25.21 -26.18
CA ASP A 779 -49.85 26.32 -26.07
C ASP A 779 -48.49 25.92 -25.47
N LEU A 780 -48.02 24.70 -25.76
CA LEU A 780 -46.78 24.16 -25.22
C LEU A 780 -45.67 24.16 -26.27
N MET A 781 -44.45 24.41 -25.83
CA MET A 781 -43.26 24.29 -26.68
C MET A 781 -42.56 22.97 -26.36
N ILE A 782 -42.25 22.18 -27.40
CA ILE A 782 -41.67 20.83 -27.24
C ILE A 782 -40.15 20.90 -27.37
N THR A 783 -39.64 21.59 -28.39
CA THR A 783 -38.21 21.85 -28.60
C THR A 783 -38.01 23.06 -29.53
N PRO A 784 -36.99 23.91 -29.31
CA PRO A 784 -36.22 23.98 -28.07
C PRO A 784 -37.13 24.28 -26.87
N TYR A 785 -36.70 23.99 -25.65
CA TYR A 785 -37.46 24.21 -24.41
C TYR A 785 -36.67 25.15 -23.48
N PHE A 786 -37.37 26.05 -22.80
CA PHE A 786 -36.77 27.00 -21.85
C PHE A 786 -37.44 26.85 -20.49
N THR A 787 -36.63 26.71 -19.45
CA THR A 787 -37.12 26.54 -18.08
C THR A 787 -36.31 27.39 -17.14
N ASP A 788 -36.99 28.13 -16.28
CA ASP A 788 -36.34 28.73 -15.14
C ASP A 788 -36.06 27.65 -14.09
N VAL A 789 -34.77 27.44 -13.79
CA VAL A 789 -34.30 26.41 -12.87
C VAL A 789 -33.84 26.99 -11.53
N SER A 790 -34.06 28.30 -11.31
CA SER A 790 -33.73 28.99 -10.05
C SER A 790 -35.01 29.42 -9.30
N GLU A 791 -34.98 29.35 -7.96
CA GLU A 791 -36.03 29.97 -7.15
C GLU A 791 -35.76 31.49 -7.03
N PRO A 792 -36.76 32.35 -7.25
CA PRO A 792 -38.18 32.00 -7.42
C PRO A 792 -38.59 31.70 -8.87
N PHE A 793 -39.29 30.58 -9.08
CA PHE A 793 -39.55 30.07 -10.43
C PHE A 793 -40.62 30.84 -11.22
N THR A 794 -40.31 31.14 -12.48
CA THR A 794 -41.32 31.50 -13.48
C THR A 794 -41.98 30.27 -14.09
N SER A 795 -43.32 30.23 -14.07
CA SER A 795 -44.13 29.11 -14.60
C SER A 795 -43.98 28.90 -16.11
N ASP A 796 -43.84 29.98 -16.89
CA ASP A 796 -43.53 29.93 -18.33
C ASP A 796 -42.66 31.12 -18.74
N VAL A 797 -41.39 30.84 -19.07
CA VAL A 797 -40.39 31.85 -19.50
C VAL A 797 -40.80 32.56 -20.80
N ARG A 798 -41.64 31.93 -21.64
CA ARG A 798 -42.11 32.52 -22.91
C ARG A 798 -43.09 33.66 -22.67
N GLU A 799 -43.93 33.51 -21.64
CA GLU A 799 -45.04 34.41 -21.35
C GLU A 799 -44.71 35.41 -20.22
N GLY A 800 -44.07 34.93 -19.15
CA GLY A 800 -43.76 35.68 -17.93
C GLY A 800 -42.41 36.42 -17.96
N TYR A 801 -42.06 36.94 -16.79
CA TYR A 801 -40.75 37.54 -16.48
C TYR A 801 -40.03 36.64 -15.49
N VAL A 802 -38.70 36.52 -15.60
CA VAL A 802 -37.84 35.78 -14.67
C VAL A 802 -37.20 36.71 -13.63
N TYR A 803 -36.86 36.17 -12.46
CA TYR A 803 -36.23 36.97 -11.42
C TYR A 803 -34.81 37.39 -11.84
N PRO A 804 -34.33 38.56 -11.41
CA PRO A 804 -33.01 39.02 -11.80
C PRO A 804 -31.91 38.13 -11.19
N GLY A 805 -31.06 37.56 -12.04
CA GLY A 805 -29.99 36.64 -11.63
C GLY A 805 -30.34 35.15 -11.72
N ASP A 806 -31.58 34.80 -12.06
CA ASP A 806 -32.00 33.41 -12.26
C ASP A 806 -31.29 32.73 -13.43
N THR A 807 -31.28 31.40 -13.41
CA THR A 807 -30.72 30.59 -14.49
C THR A 807 -31.87 30.00 -15.31
N VAL A 808 -31.91 30.34 -16.59
CA VAL A 808 -32.81 29.74 -17.57
C VAL A 808 -32.05 28.65 -18.32
N ALA A 809 -32.48 27.40 -18.19
CA ALA A 809 -32.00 26.29 -19.00
C ALA A 809 -32.57 26.41 -20.43
N PHE A 810 -31.69 26.40 -21.43
CA PHE A 810 -32.02 26.38 -22.85
C PHE A 810 -31.66 25.01 -23.42
N GLU A 811 -32.67 24.19 -23.63
CA GLU A 811 -32.56 22.81 -24.10
C GLU A 811 -33.04 22.69 -25.53
N GLY A 812 -32.37 21.88 -26.34
CA GLY A 812 -32.78 21.63 -27.72
C GLY A 812 -31.96 20.54 -28.37
N GLN A 813 -32.30 20.21 -29.62
CA GLN A 813 -31.56 19.21 -30.39
C GLN A 813 -31.48 19.54 -31.88
N PHE A 814 -30.38 19.13 -32.50
CA PHE A 814 -30.19 19.13 -33.94
C PHE A 814 -30.37 17.70 -34.47
N ALA A 815 -31.12 17.54 -35.55
CA ALA A 815 -31.39 16.25 -36.16
C ALA A 815 -31.24 16.30 -37.68
N TYR A 816 -31.02 15.13 -38.30
CA TYR A 816 -30.95 15.02 -39.76
C TYR A 816 -32.31 15.28 -40.39
N ILE A 817 -32.31 16.01 -41.50
CA ILE A 817 -33.54 16.44 -42.19
C ILE A 817 -34.38 15.25 -42.63
N ASP A 818 -33.76 14.21 -43.18
CA ASP A 818 -34.48 13.06 -43.72
C ASP A 818 -35.24 12.31 -42.62
N GLY A 819 -34.62 12.13 -41.46
CA GLY A 819 -35.31 11.60 -40.28
C GLY A 819 -36.44 12.52 -39.80
N LEU A 820 -36.19 13.84 -39.72
CA LEU A 820 -37.19 14.81 -39.28
C LEU A 820 -38.46 14.83 -40.16
N LEU A 821 -38.32 14.61 -41.47
CA LEU A 821 -39.45 14.53 -42.39
C LEU A 821 -40.34 13.30 -42.13
N ASP A 822 -39.75 12.21 -41.64
CA ASP A 822 -40.43 10.97 -41.27
C ASP A 822 -40.83 10.91 -39.78
N SER A 823 -40.65 12.01 -39.03
CA SER A 823 -40.86 12.06 -37.58
C SER A 823 -39.96 11.11 -36.77
N VAL A 824 -38.78 10.79 -37.31
CA VAL A 824 -37.73 9.98 -36.68
C VAL A 824 -36.52 10.87 -36.40
N TYR A 825 -36.20 11.10 -35.13
CA TYR A 825 -35.17 12.06 -34.73
C TYR A 825 -33.80 11.40 -34.68
N ILE A 826 -33.14 11.30 -35.83
CA ILE A 826 -31.74 10.86 -35.90
C ILE A 826 -30.84 12.04 -35.57
N LEU A 827 -30.02 11.89 -34.54
CA LEU A 827 -29.15 12.95 -34.02
C LEU A 827 -27.71 12.75 -34.51
N PRO A 828 -26.96 13.84 -34.80
CA PRO A 828 -25.53 13.76 -35.07
C PRO A 828 -24.74 13.35 -33.83
N GLU A 829 -23.87 12.36 -33.95
CA GLU A 829 -22.99 11.91 -32.86
C GLU A 829 -21.71 12.73 -32.75
N THR A 830 -21.30 13.36 -33.86
CA THR A 830 -20.15 14.28 -33.90
C THR A 830 -20.35 15.47 -32.96
N GLU A 831 -19.27 15.95 -32.34
CA GLU A 831 -19.28 17.15 -31.49
C GLU A 831 -19.65 18.40 -32.31
N LEU A 832 -20.64 19.14 -31.83
CA LEU A 832 -21.11 20.40 -32.41
C LEU A 832 -20.89 21.54 -31.42
N THR A 833 -20.78 22.77 -31.91
CA THR A 833 -20.59 23.96 -31.07
C THR A 833 -21.67 25.01 -31.35
N LEU A 834 -22.40 25.39 -30.30
CA LEU A 834 -23.39 26.46 -30.34
C LEU A 834 -22.78 27.79 -29.90
N GLU A 835 -22.91 28.81 -30.73
CA GLU A 835 -22.62 30.20 -30.38
C GLU A 835 -23.92 30.87 -29.91
N VAL A 836 -23.93 31.48 -28.72
CA VAL A 836 -25.07 32.23 -28.17
C VAL A 836 -24.65 33.67 -27.88
N THR A 837 -25.41 34.63 -28.41
CA THR A 837 -25.13 36.08 -28.30
C THR A 837 -26.38 36.82 -27.83
N ARG A 838 -26.26 37.59 -26.74
CA ARG A 838 -27.25 38.60 -26.35
C ARG A 838 -27.07 39.86 -27.20
N LEU A 839 -28.14 40.32 -27.85
CA LEU A 839 -28.12 41.52 -28.68
C LEU A 839 -28.14 42.79 -27.81
N ALA A 840 -27.73 43.94 -28.36
CA ALA A 840 -27.87 45.23 -27.68
C ALA A 840 -29.26 45.83 -27.93
N ALA A 841 -29.82 46.57 -26.97
CA ALA A 841 -31.09 47.28 -27.15
C ALA A 841 -31.04 48.72 -26.64
N ASP A 842 -31.78 49.59 -27.33
CA ASP A 842 -32.00 50.99 -26.94
C ASP A 842 -33.14 51.13 -25.92
N GLN A 843 -33.27 52.32 -25.33
CA GLN A 843 -34.36 52.64 -24.40
C GLN A 843 -35.74 52.45 -25.07
N SER A 844 -36.67 51.80 -24.38
CA SER A 844 -38.04 51.55 -24.86
C SER A 844 -39.08 51.75 -23.75
N THR A 845 -40.32 52.06 -24.15
CA THR A 845 -41.49 52.06 -23.27
C THR A 845 -42.60 51.15 -23.79
N ALA A 846 -42.22 50.11 -24.53
CA ALA A 846 -43.15 49.10 -25.04
C ALA A 846 -43.91 48.44 -23.88
N GLY A 847 -45.19 48.12 -24.08
CA GLY A 847 -46.03 47.49 -23.05
C GLY A 847 -46.39 48.36 -21.84
N GLY A 848 -45.83 49.58 -21.70
CA GLY A 848 -46.02 50.43 -20.52
C GLY A 848 -44.94 50.25 -19.44
N VAL A 849 -44.00 49.33 -19.65
CA VAL A 849 -42.79 49.11 -18.84
C VAL A 849 -41.67 50.03 -19.33
N GLN A 850 -40.83 50.55 -18.44
CA GLN A 850 -39.70 51.40 -18.82
C GLN A 850 -38.41 50.58 -18.94
N TYR A 851 -37.99 50.30 -20.16
CA TYR A 851 -36.76 49.56 -20.45
C TYR A 851 -35.57 50.49 -20.67
N PHE A 852 -34.47 50.24 -19.95
CA PHE A 852 -33.21 51.00 -20.06
C PHE A 852 -32.31 50.41 -21.15
N PRO A 853 -31.44 51.20 -21.79
CA PRO A 853 -30.52 50.67 -22.81
C PRO A 853 -29.49 49.71 -22.18
N TYR A 854 -29.17 48.63 -22.89
CA TYR A 854 -28.15 47.65 -22.50
C TYR A 854 -27.29 47.21 -23.68
N GLY A 855 -26.02 46.87 -23.40
CA GLY A 855 -25.07 46.41 -24.41
C GLY A 855 -25.21 44.91 -24.71
N ALA A 856 -24.72 44.52 -25.89
CA ALA A 856 -24.61 43.12 -26.29
C ALA A 856 -23.72 42.31 -25.31
N GLY A 857 -23.90 41.00 -25.25
CA GLY A 857 -23.15 40.13 -24.34
C GLY A 857 -23.32 38.64 -24.59
N GLY A 858 -22.83 37.82 -23.66
CA GLY A 858 -22.91 36.36 -23.69
C GLY A 858 -24.15 35.79 -22.97
N ALA A 859 -24.36 34.48 -23.08
CA ALA A 859 -25.47 33.77 -22.41
C ALA A 859 -25.43 33.85 -20.87
N ASP A 860 -24.24 33.86 -20.28
CA ASP A 860 -24.01 33.82 -18.82
C ASP A 860 -23.76 35.22 -18.21
N GLY A 861 -23.89 36.29 -19.01
CA GLY A 861 -23.62 37.66 -18.58
C GLY A 861 -22.13 38.00 -18.32
N THR A 862 -21.20 37.04 -18.49
CA THR A 862 -19.76 37.25 -18.24
C THR A 862 -19.07 38.08 -19.32
N LYS A 863 -19.62 38.07 -20.54
CA LYS A 863 -19.17 38.89 -21.67
C LYS A 863 -20.04 40.13 -21.76
N GLN A 864 -19.51 41.28 -21.34
CA GLN A 864 -20.20 42.59 -21.40
C GLN A 864 -19.71 43.48 -22.56
N ASP A 865 -18.87 42.92 -23.44
CA ASP A 865 -18.20 43.59 -24.56
C ASP A 865 -18.84 43.25 -25.93
N GLY A 866 -20.01 42.62 -25.94
CA GLY A 866 -20.69 42.16 -27.15
C GLY A 866 -20.14 40.88 -27.75
N GLN A 867 -19.28 40.14 -27.03
CA GLN A 867 -18.79 38.84 -27.47
C GLN A 867 -19.79 37.71 -27.16
N PRO A 868 -19.91 36.72 -28.05
CA PRO A 868 -20.72 35.53 -27.81
C PRO A 868 -20.11 34.61 -26.73
N THR A 869 -20.92 33.67 -26.26
CA THR A 869 -20.48 32.48 -25.53
C THR A 869 -20.56 31.24 -26.43
N TYR A 870 -19.62 30.31 -26.28
CA TYR A 870 -19.54 29.09 -27.09
C TYR A 870 -19.77 27.85 -26.21
N HIS A 871 -20.61 26.94 -26.69
CA HIS A 871 -21.06 25.76 -25.94
C HIS A 871 -20.96 24.52 -26.82
N SER A 872 -20.02 23.62 -26.50
CA SER A 872 -19.83 22.36 -27.24
C SER A 872 -20.72 21.26 -26.66
N PHE A 873 -21.28 20.41 -27.52
CA PHE A 873 -22.16 19.30 -27.15
C PHE A 873 -22.01 18.11 -28.12
N LYS A 874 -22.30 16.90 -27.65
CA LYS A 874 -22.24 15.64 -28.42
C LYS A 874 -23.60 14.97 -28.45
N GLY A 875 -23.87 14.14 -29.47
CA GLY A 875 -25.15 13.43 -29.61
C GLY A 875 -26.33 14.30 -30.04
N GLY A 876 -26.05 15.46 -30.64
CA GLY A 876 -27.05 16.34 -31.26
C GLY A 876 -27.95 17.12 -30.29
N ALA A 877 -28.08 16.73 -29.03
CA ALA A 877 -28.83 17.45 -28.01
C ALA A 877 -27.93 18.37 -27.15
N PHE A 878 -28.45 19.53 -26.77
CA PHE A 878 -27.74 20.51 -25.93
C PHE A 878 -28.62 20.99 -24.76
N ASN A 879 -27.96 21.37 -23.66
CA ASN A 879 -28.56 22.06 -22.52
C ASN A 879 -27.62 23.18 -22.07
N ILE A 880 -28.02 24.43 -22.25
CA ILE A 880 -27.20 25.61 -22.03
C ILE A 880 -27.85 26.48 -20.96
N ASN A 881 -27.11 26.79 -19.90
CA ASN A 881 -27.57 27.69 -18.86
C ASN A 881 -27.38 29.16 -19.25
N ILE A 882 -28.45 29.94 -19.15
CA ILE A 882 -28.49 31.37 -19.44
C ILE A 882 -28.77 32.11 -18.16
N THR A 883 -27.88 33.03 -17.77
CA THR A 883 -28.06 33.83 -16.56
C THR A 883 -28.87 35.08 -16.87
N ALA A 884 -30.04 35.21 -16.27
CA ALA A 884 -30.91 36.37 -16.34
C ALA A 884 -30.18 37.63 -15.84
N PRO A 885 -30.12 38.72 -16.62
CA PRO A 885 -29.50 39.95 -16.16
C PRO A 885 -30.21 40.58 -14.95
N ILE A 886 -29.60 41.59 -14.33
CA ILE A 886 -30.06 42.14 -13.03
C ILE A 886 -31.10 43.26 -13.11
N SER A 887 -31.45 43.74 -14.31
CA SER A 887 -32.31 44.91 -14.49
C SER A 887 -33.60 44.52 -15.20
N THR A 888 -34.73 45.12 -14.81
CA THR A 888 -35.99 44.95 -15.54
C THR A 888 -35.82 45.30 -17.02
N ASN A 889 -35.97 44.31 -17.90
CA ASN A 889 -35.82 44.47 -19.35
C ASN A 889 -36.31 43.26 -20.14
N GLU A 890 -36.38 43.42 -21.46
CA GLU A 890 -36.48 42.31 -22.41
C GLU A 890 -35.12 42.08 -23.07
N TYR A 891 -34.52 40.91 -22.84
CA TYR A 891 -33.20 40.54 -23.35
C TYR A 891 -33.29 39.56 -24.51
N THR A 892 -32.93 40.01 -25.70
CA THR A 892 -32.92 39.20 -26.92
C THR A 892 -31.60 38.44 -27.09
N TYR A 893 -31.70 37.14 -27.38
CA TYR A 893 -30.57 36.24 -27.63
C TYR A 893 -30.69 35.58 -29.01
N GLN A 894 -29.61 35.59 -29.78
CA GLN A 894 -29.45 34.88 -31.04
C GLN A 894 -28.48 33.70 -30.86
N PHE A 895 -28.74 32.58 -31.53
CA PHE A 895 -27.84 31.43 -31.51
C PHE A 895 -27.66 30.78 -32.89
N ARG A 896 -26.51 30.15 -33.11
CA ARG A 896 -26.21 29.40 -34.35
C ARG A 896 -25.12 28.35 -34.13
N LEU A 897 -25.09 27.33 -34.96
CA LEU A 897 -23.93 26.43 -35.02
C LEU A 897 -22.74 27.12 -35.68
N ILE A 898 -21.56 26.88 -35.11
CA ILE A 898 -20.27 27.32 -35.66
C ILE A 898 -19.31 26.14 -35.69
N ASN A 899 -18.19 26.29 -36.41
CA ASN A 899 -17.16 25.26 -36.54
C ASN A 899 -17.72 23.90 -36.98
N LEU A 900 -18.69 23.92 -37.89
CA LEU A 900 -19.26 22.71 -38.46
C LEU A 900 -18.17 21.86 -39.13
N PRO A 901 -18.29 20.52 -39.09
CA PRO A 901 -17.42 19.63 -39.85
C PRO A 901 -17.36 20.01 -41.33
N ASP A 902 -16.22 19.78 -41.98
CA ASP A 902 -16.05 20.07 -43.41
C ASP A 902 -17.15 19.37 -44.24
N GLY A 903 -17.89 20.15 -45.02
CA GLY A 903 -19.01 19.66 -45.84
C GLY A 903 -20.36 19.60 -45.14
N ALA A 904 -20.44 19.76 -43.81
CA ALA A 904 -21.70 19.78 -43.08
C ALA A 904 -22.46 21.10 -43.31
N VAL A 905 -23.79 21.02 -43.45
CA VAL A 905 -24.66 22.17 -43.70
C VAL A 905 -25.78 22.22 -42.65
N ASP A 906 -25.81 23.30 -41.87
CA ASP A 906 -26.93 23.65 -40.99
C ASP A 906 -27.94 24.52 -41.76
N ILE A 907 -29.17 24.02 -41.93
CA ILE A 907 -30.25 24.76 -42.61
C ILE A 907 -31.23 25.43 -41.63
N THR A 908 -30.89 25.51 -40.34
CA THR A 908 -31.75 26.11 -39.30
C THR A 908 -32.17 27.53 -39.65
N GLU A 909 -31.24 28.37 -40.11
CA GLU A 909 -31.53 29.76 -40.50
C GLU A 909 -32.60 29.84 -41.60
N ALA A 910 -32.46 29.00 -42.63
CA ALA A 910 -33.40 28.96 -43.76
C ALA A 910 -34.80 28.49 -43.34
N PHE A 911 -34.87 27.54 -42.40
CA PHE A 911 -36.14 27.08 -41.82
C PHE A 911 -36.79 28.17 -40.96
N CYS A 912 -36.02 28.76 -40.03
CA CYS A 912 -36.51 29.76 -39.09
C CYS A 912 -36.88 31.10 -39.73
N ALA A 913 -36.36 31.43 -40.93
CA ALA A 913 -36.76 32.62 -41.67
C ALA A 913 -38.27 32.73 -41.96
N SER A 914 -39.01 31.60 -41.91
CA SER A 914 -40.45 31.55 -42.12
C SER A 914 -41.26 31.15 -40.89
N SER A 915 -40.61 30.88 -39.75
CA SER A 915 -41.23 30.45 -38.50
C SER A 915 -41.33 31.62 -37.52
N THR A 916 -42.44 31.73 -36.81
CA THR A 916 -42.61 32.67 -35.68
C THR A 916 -42.56 31.97 -34.32
N SER A 917 -42.10 30.71 -34.29
CA SER A 917 -42.03 29.93 -33.07
C SER A 917 -40.94 30.49 -32.16
N TYR A 918 -41.25 30.64 -30.87
CA TYR A 918 -40.27 31.07 -29.86
C TYR A 918 -39.06 30.11 -29.86
N GLY A 919 -37.84 30.66 -29.87
CA GLY A 919 -36.62 29.84 -29.92
C GLY A 919 -36.21 29.38 -31.33
N CYS A 920 -36.87 29.82 -32.41
CA CYS A 920 -36.41 29.52 -33.77
C CYS A 920 -35.32 30.51 -34.21
N GLY A 921 -34.05 30.21 -33.85
CA GLY A 921 -32.87 31.03 -34.17
C GLY A 921 -32.66 32.25 -33.26
N GLU A 922 -33.72 32.72 -32.60
CA GLU A 922 -33.71 33.81 -31.62
C GLU A 922 -34.75 33.54 -30.51
N PHE A 923 -34.49 34.01 -29.29
CA PHE A 923 -35.44 34.00 -28.16
C PHE A 923 -35.26 35.22 -27.26
N VAL A 924 -36.24 35.50 -26.40
CA VAL A 924 -36.27 36.70 -25.55
C VAL A 924 -36.56 36.35 -24.10
N ILE A 925 -35.61 36.59 -23.19
CA ILE A 925 -35.84 36.45 -21.75
C ILE A 925 -36.26 37.79 -21.19
N LYS A 926 -37.46 37.86 -20.59
CA LYS A 926 -37.92 39.07 -19.89
C LYS A 926 -37.53 38.96 -18.43
N VAL A 927 -36.94 40.01 -17.86
CA VAL A 927 -36.51 40.06 -16.46
C VAL A 927 -37.32 41.12 -15.74
N ASP A 928 -37.79 40.82 -14.52
CA ASP A 928 -38.47 41.78 -13.66
C ASP A 928 -37.85 41.87 -12.27
N ALA A 929 -37.33 43.06 -11.94
CA ALA A 929 -36.76 43.38 -10.64
C ALA A 929 -37.73 44.16 -9.71
N ASN A 930 -38.94 44.49 -10.17
CA ASN A 930 -39.89 45.31 -9.43
C ASN A 930 -40.94 44.43 -8.75
N ALA A 931 -41.11 44.54 -7.44
CA ALA A 931 -42.17 43.80 -6.76
C ALA A 931 -43.55 44.49 -6.89
N PRO A 932 -44.63 43.73 -7.12
CA PRO A 932 -45.99 44.27 -7.16
C PRO A 932 -46.39 44.88 -5.81
N SER A 933 -47.23 45.91 -5.82
CA SER A 933 -47.69 46.54 -4.57
C SER A 933 -49.15 46.95 -4.60
N VAL A 934 -49.83 46.89 -3.45
CA VAL A 934 -51.22 47.34 -3.36
C VAL A 934 -51.27 48.86 -3.42
N LYS A 935 -52.05 49.38 -4.37
CA LYS A 935 -52.25 50.82 -4.54
C LYS A 935 -52.95 51.42 -3.32
N SER A 936 -52.36 52.48 -2.77
CA SER A 936 -52.92 53.16 -1.60
C SER A 936 -54.36 53.64 -1.84
N ASN A 937 -55.21 53.51 -0.81
CA ASN A 937 -56.62 53.94 -0.81
C ASN A 937 -57.51 53.22 -1.84
N THR A 938 -57.19 51.98 -2.20
CA THR A 938 -58.02 51.18 -3.13
C THR A 938 -58.68 49.97 -2.51
N TRP A 939 -58.19 49.47 -1.36
CA TRP A 939 -58.80 48.37 -0.62
C TRP A 939 -60.23 48.71 -0.17
N THR A 940 -61.20 47.84 -0.41
CA THR A 940 -62.55 47.95 0.16
C THR A 940 -63.12 46.57 0.46
N ALA A 941 -63.82 46.45 1.59
CA ALA A 941 -64.63 45.29 1.96
C ALA A 941 -66.11 45.71 2.03
N ARG A 942 -67.02 44.92 1.50
CA ARG A 942 -68.47 45.20 1.49
C ARG A 942 -69.26 44.01 2.01
N ASP A 943 -70.38 44.29 2.68
CA ASP A 943 -71.36 43.26 3.04
C ASP A 943 -72.21 42.82 1.83
N GLU A 944 -73.04 41.79 2.02
CA GLU A 944 -73.97 41.27 1.00
C GLU A 944 -74.93 42.33 0.44
N ALA A 945 -75.21 43.42 1.19
CA ALA A 945 -76.05 44.53 0.74
C ALA A 945 -75.27 45.57 -0.09
N GLY A 946 -73.96 45.40 -0.27
CA GLY A 946 -73.06 46.30 -1.00
C GLY A 946 -72.55 47.49 -0.19
N THR A 947 -72.79 47.52 1.12
CA THR A 947 -72.37 48.58 2.03
C THR A 947 -70.90 48.41 2.38
N VAL A 948 -70.10 49.49 2.30
CA VAL A 948 -68.68 49.44 2.65
C VAL A 948 -68.51 49.31 4.16
N LEU A 949 -67.72 48.31 4.57
CA LEU A 949 -67.32 48.10 5.95
C LEU A 949 -66.16 49.06 6.27
N GLU A 950 -66.30 49.86 7.33
CA GLU A 950 -65.29 50.85 7.71
C GLU A 950 -64.44 50.41 8.91
N GLU A 951 -65.06 50.19 10.07
CA GLU A 951 -64.32 49.93 11.33
C GLU A 951 -64.59 48.54 11.92
N SER A 952 -65.64 47.84 11.46
CA SER A 952 -66.06 46.58 12.06
C SER A 952 -66.62 45.58 11.06
N VAL A 953 -66.32 44.30 11.31
CA VAL A 953 -66.97 43.12 10.72
C VAL A 953 -67.77 42.46 11.83
N SER A 954 -68.95 41.91 11.54
CA SER A 954 -69.80 41.30 12.58
C SER A 954 -70.21 39.88 12.26
N THR A 955 -70.70 39.16 13.27
CA THR A 955 -71.30 37.82 13.11
C THR A 955 -72.48 37.79 12.14
N SER A 956 -72.98 38.94 11.69
CA SER A 956 -74.10 39.05 10.76
C SER A 956 -73.72 39.29 9.29
N ASN A 957 -72.45 39.62 9.00
CA ASN A 957 -71.97 39.89 7.64
C ASN A 957 -70.69 39.12 7.25
N PHE A 958 -69.95 38.57 8.23
CA PHE A 958 -68.69 37.86 8.01
C PHE A 958 -68.76 36.58 7.17
N ARG A 959 -69.97 36.09 6.83
CA ARG A 959 -70.18 34.91 6.00
C ARG A 959 -70.11 35.20 4.50
N CYS A 960 -70.17 36.45 4.10
CA CYS A 960 -70.16 36.85 2.70
C CYS A 960 -69.67 38.30 2.61
N ILE A 961 -68.37 38.48 2.36
CA ILE A 961 -67.75 39.79 2.19
C ILE A 961 -67.17 39.92 0.78
N ASP A 962 -67.57 40.97 0.06
CA ASP A 962 -66.96 41.31 -1.23
C ASP A 962 -65.71 42.16 -0.99
N ILE A 963 -64.58 41.76 -1.57
CA ILE A 963 -63.28 42.40 -1.43
C ILE A 963 -62.85 42.95 -2.78
N SER A 964 -62.38 44.19 -2.83
CA SER A 964 -61.79 44.76 -4.05
C SER A 964 -60.64 45.73 -3.76
N LEU A 965 -59.62 45.73 -4.62
CA LEU A 965 -58.43 46.58 -4.55
C LEU A 965 -57.78 46.78 -5.92
N GLN A 966 -56.75 47.63 -6.02
CA GLN A 966 -55.88 47.73 -7.17
C GLN A 966 -54.43 47.39 -6.78
N ILE A 967 -53.76 46.57 -7.58
CA ILE A 967 -52.33 46.23 -7.46
C ILE A 967 -51.59 47.01 -8.55
N GLU A 968 -50.54 47.75 -8.19
CA GLU A 968 -49.61 48.41 -9.11
C GLU A 968 -48.54 47.40 -9.52
N GLU A 969 -48.58 47.00 -10.79
CA GLU A 969 -47.70 46.01 -11.40
C GLU A 969 -47.70 46.23 -12.93
N LYS A 970 -46.55 46.51 -13.55
CA LYS A 970 -46.52 46.88 -14.99
C LYS A 970 -46.05 45.73 -15.87
N GLU A 971 -45.44 44.72 -15.29
CA GLU A 971 -44.82 43.59 -15.94
C GLU A 971 -45.86 42.48 -16.12
N ALA A 972 -45.89 41.43 -15.28
CA ALA A 972 -46.90 40.38 -15.42
C ALA A 972 -47.35 39.73 -14.10
N LEU A 973 -48.67 39.58 -13.96
CA LEU A 973 -49.35 38.91 -12.85
C LEU A 973 -50.38 37.92 -13.42
N PHE A 974 -50.26 36.62 -13.15
CA PHE A 974 -51.17 35.64 -13.72
C PHE A 974 -52.41 35.39 -12.86
N GLN A 975 -53.49 34.94 -13.51
CA GLN A 975 -54.75 34.63 -12.86
C GLN A 975 -54.56 33.48 -11.85
N GLY A 976 -54.92 33.72 -10.58
CA GLY A 976 -54.80 32.71 -9.52
C GLY A 976 -53.53 32.84 -8.66
N ASP A 977 -52.54 33.63 -9.08
CA ASP A 977 -51.29 33.82 -8.33
C ASP A 977 -51.46 34.68 -7.08
N VAL A 978 -52.55 35.43 -6.99
CA VAL A 978 -52.84 36.35 -5.90
C VAL A 978 -54.11 35.98 -5.18
N SER A 979 -54.03 35.92 -3.86
CA SER A 979 -55.14 35.65 -2.95
C SER A 979 -55.21 36.72 -1.87
N VAL A 980 -56.41 36.94 -1.36
CA VAL A 980 -56.59 37.64 -0.10
C VAL A 980 -56.45 36.65 1.05
N ALA A 981 -55.71 37.02 2.07
CA ALA A 981 -55.55 36.27 3.31
C ALA A 981 -56.19 37.04 4.47
N TRP A 982 -56.75 36.31 5.43
CA TRP A 982 -57.26 36.90 6.67
C TRP A 982 -57.06 35.98 7.87
N LYS A 983 -56.98 36.59 9.06
CA LYS A 983 -56.95 35.87 10.34
C LYS A 983 -57.56 36.75 11.44
N PHE A 984 -58.08 36.09 12.48
CA PHE A 984 -58.64 36.73 13.67
C PHE A 984 -57.61 36.74 14.81
N TYR A 985 -57.40 37.90 15.42
CA TYR A 985 -56.36 38.15 16.40
C TYR A 985 -56.91 38.67 17.72
N VAL A 986 -56.24 38.32 18.81
CA VAL A 986 -56.33 39.06 20.08
C VAL A 986 -55.43 40.29 20.03
N ASP A 987 -54.26 40.17 19.40
CA ASP A 987 -53.31 41.25 19.20
C ASP A 987 -52.49 41.00 17.91
N PRO A 988 -52.75 41.72 16.81
CA PRO A 988 -52.00 41.57 15.57
C PRO A 988 -50.57 42.11 15.66
N THR A 989 -50.26 42.98 16.63
CA THR A 989 -48.90 43.54 16.80
C THR A 989 -47.90 42.51 17.32
N SER A 990 -48.40 41.43 17.92
CA SER A 990 -47.62 40.31 18.47
C SER A 990 -47.98 38.96 17.80
N ASP A 991 -48.72 38.96 16.69
CA ASP A 991 -49.26 37.77 16.00
C ASP A 991 -50.01 36.79 16.95
N ILE A 992 -50.75 37.34 17.92
CA ILE A 992 -51.50 36.51 18.87
C ILE A 992 -52.85 36.15 18.25
N THR A 993 -52.91 34.93 17.69
CA THR A 993 -54.13 34.36 17.10
C THR A 993 -55.23 34.21 18.15
N TRP A 994 -56.48 34.54 17.78
CA TRP A 994 -57.64 34.31 18.64
C TRP A 994 -57.81 32.81 18.91
N PRO A 995 -57.75 32.34 20.18
CA PRO A 995 -57.75 30.90 20.47
C PRO A 995 -58.96 30.13 19.94
N PHE A 996 -60.14 30.77 19.88
CA PHE A 996 -61.35 30.14 19.35
C PHE A 996 -61.25 29.89 17.84
N TYR A 997 -60.78 30.89 17.07
CA TYR A 997 -60.43 30.71 15.66
C TYR A 997 -59.36 29.61 15.50
N GLY A 998 -58.32 29.65 16.33
CA GLY A 998 -57.22 28.67 16.31
C GLY A 998 -57.65 27.21 16.50
N GLN A 999 -58.68 26.98 17.31
CA GLN A 999 -59.23 25.63 17.54
C GLN A 999 -60.05 25.10 16.36
N ILE A 1000 -60.69 25.99 15.61
CA ILE A 1000 -61.63 25.67 14.54
C ILE A 1000 -60.91 25.57 13.18
N HIS A 1001 -60.04 26.53 12.88
CA HIS A 1001 -59.39 26.69 11.58
C HIS A 1001 -57.86 26.46 11.60
N GLY A 1002 -57.26 26.29 12.78
CA GLY A 1002 -55.80 26.27 12.94
C GLY A 1002 -55.21 27.66 13.14
N ILE A 1003 -53.88 27.73 13.27
CA ILE A 1003 -53.15 29.00 13.53
C ILE A 1003 -52.77 29.76 12.25
N ASP A 1004 -52.91 29.11 11.10
CA ASP A 1004 -52.64 29.68 9.79
C ASP A 1004 -53.77 30.61 9.33
N PRO A 1005 -53.47 31.59 8.48
CA PRO A 1005 -54.50 32.42 7.86
C PRO A 1005 -55.36 31.61 6.88
N LEU A 1006 -56.63 31.97 6.80
CA LEU A 1006 -57.49 31.51 5.70
C LEU A 1006 -57.25 32.38 4.47
N THR A 1007 -57.44 31.80 3.28
CA THR A 1007 -57.21 32.50 2.01
C THR A 1007 -58.35 32.28 1.02
N ALA A 1008 -58.53 33.24 0.12
CA ALA A 1008 -59.42 33.15 -1.03
C ALA A 1008 -58.76 33.77 -2.27
N PRO A 1009 -58.84 33.12 -3.44
CA PRO A 1009 -58.23 33.63 -4.66
C PRO A 1009 -58.90 34.93 -5.13
N LEU A 1010 -58.10 35.88 -5.63
CA LEU A 1010 -58.59 37.12 -6.23
C LEU A 1010 -58.69 36.96 -7.75
N SER A 1011 -59.76 37.51 -8.33
CA SER A 1011 -59.92 37.66 -9.77
C SER A 1011 -59.21 38.92 -10.24
N LEU A 1012 -58.34 38.80 -11.24
CA LEU A 1012 -57.53 39.90 -11.74
C LEU A 1012 -58.08 40.43 -13.07
N THR A 1013 -58.19 41.76 -13.19
CA THR A 1013 -58.58 42.44 -14.42
C THR A 1013 -57.55 43.53 -14.75
N PRO A 1014 -56.88 43.50 -15.92
CA PRO A 1014 -55.90 44.51 -16.29
C PRO A 1014 -56.50 45.92 -16.31
N VAL A 1015 -55.80 46.89 -15.72
CA VAL A 1015 -56.17 48.32 -15.69
C VAL A 1015 -54.93 49.18 -15.97
N ALA A 1016 -55.12 50.48 -16.18
CA ALA A 1016 -53.99 51.39 -16.41
C ALA A 1016 -53.02 51.39 -15.22
N GLY A 1017 -51.80 50.91 -15.45
CA GLY A 1017 -50.71 50.86 -14.46
C GLY A 1017 -50.78 49.70 -13.46
N GLY A 1018 -51.60 48.65 -13.72
CA GLY A 1018 -51.68 47.49 -12.84
C GLY A 1018 -52.89 46.59 -13.06
N TYR A 1019 -53.32 45.91 -12.01
CA TYR A 1019 -54.46 44.98 -12.03
C TYR A 1019 -55.50 45.41 -10.98
N ALA A 1020 -56.78 45.40 -11.37
CA ALA A 1020 -57.88 45.43 -10.41
C ALA A 1020 -58.08 44.00 -9.90
N ALA A 1021 -58.07 43.80 -8.58
CA ALA A 1021 -58.22 42.50 -7.94
C ALA A 1021 -59.49 42.48 -7.09
N SER A 1022 -60.30 41.43 -7.22
CA SER A 1022 -61.54 41.30 -6.44
C SER A 1022 -61.91 39.85 -6.11
N ALA A 1023 -62.56 39.63 -4.97
CA ALA A 1023 -63.19 38.37 -4.60
C ALA A 1023 -64.63 38.65 -4.13
N GLU A 1024 -65.59 37.86 -4.60
CA GLU A 1024 -67.00 38.00 -4.25
C GLU A 1024 -67.37 36.97 -3.17
N CYS A 1025 -68.18 37.39 -2.20
CA CYS A 1025 -68.72 36.56 -1.13
C CYS A 1025 -67.68 35.70 -0.40
N VAL A 1026 -66.61 36.32 0.08
CA VAL A 1026 -65.60 35.65 0.92
C VAL A 1026 -66.24 35.31 2.27
N ASP A 1027 -66.45 34.02 2.54
CA ASP A 1027 -66.86 33.53 3.85
C ASP A 1027 -65.64 33.52 4.77
N LEU A 1028 -65.60 34.43 5.75
CA LEU A 1028 -64.49 34.51 6.70
C LEU A 1028 -64.45 33.33 7.67
N TRP A 1029 -65.49 32.49 7.70
CA TRP A 1029 -65.68 31.39 8.63
C TRP A 1029 -66.23 30.13 7.95
N PRO A 1030 -65.58 29.57 6.93
CA PRO A 1030 -66.16 28.59 5.98
C PRO A 1030 -66.61 27.24 6.57
N SER A 1031 -66.50 27.04 7.89
CA SER A 1031 -66.99 25.86 8.59
C SER A 1031 -68.50 25.99 8.87
N ILE A 1032 -69.30 25.14 8.20
CA ILE A 1032 -70.78 25.19 8.21
C ILE A 1032 -71.38 24.34 9.34
N ASP A 1033 -70.62 23.38 9.89
CA ASP A 1033 -71.06 22.42 10.91
C ASP A 1033 -70.54 22.73 12.34
N GLN A 1034 -69.81 23.84 12.52
CA GLN A 1034 -69.14 24.20 13.78
C GLN A 1034 -69.76 25.42 14.47
N GLU A 1035 -69.59 25.47 15.80
CA GLU A 1035 -70.19 26.47 16.68
C GLU A 1035 -69.76 27.90 16.30
N LEU A 1036 -70.75 28.78 16.09
CA LEU A 1036 -70.52 30.21 15.88
C LEU A 1036 -70.06 30.87 17.19
N PRO A 1037 -69.17 31.88 17.12
CA PRO A 1037 -68.72 32.56 18.32
C PRO A 1037 -69.87 33.29 19.01
N THR A 1038 -70.02 33.03 20.32
CA THR A 1038 -70.98 33.69 21.20
C THR A 1038 -70.49 35.09 21.59
N GLN A 1039 -71.40 35.94 22.06
CA GLN A 1039 -71.08 37.30 22.51
C GLN A 1039 -69.97 37.34 23.59
N GLU A 1040 -69.91 36.35 24.49
CA GLU A 1040 -68.89 36.30 25.55
C GLU A 1040 -67.48 35.95 25.00
N GLN A 1041 -67.41 35.26 23.87
CA GLN A 1041 -66.15 34.85 23.24
C GLN A 1041 -65.53 35.96 22.39
N ILE A 1042 -66.34 36.90 21.90
CA ILE A 1042 -65.90 38.05 21.09
C ILE A 1042 -65.55 39.20 22.04
N ASN A 1043 -64.28 39.30 22.43
CA ASN A 1043 -63.77 40.37 23.27
C ASN A 1043 -62.45 40.94 22.71
N ASN A 1044 -62.49 42.17 22.19
CA ASN A 1044 -61.36 42.85 21.53
C ASN A 1044 -60.69 41.98 20.46
N ILE A 1045 -61.49 41.35 19.61
CA ILE A 1045 -60.98 40.55 18.51
C ILE A 1045 -60.88 41.42 17.27
N GLU A 1046 -59.75 41.36 16.58
CA GLU A 1046 -59.50 42.10 15.34
C GLU A 1046 -59.35 41.13 14.17
N VAL A 1047 -59.87 41.52 13.00
CA VAL A 1047 -59.69 40.82 11.73
C VAL A 1047 -58.73 41.63 10.88
N VAL A 1048 -57.63 41.02 10.47
CA VAL A 1048 -56.67 41.65 9.55
C VAL A 1048 -56.75 40.93 8.21
N PHE A 1049 -56.89 41.70 7.13
CA PHE A 1049 -56.72 41.21 5.76
C PHE A 1049 -55.41 41.71 5.16
N TRP A 1050 -54.82 40.88 4.31
CA TRP A 1050 -53.66 41.24 3.50
C TRP A 1050 -53.66 40.45 2.19
N ILE A 1051 -52.76 40.80 1.29
CA ILE A 1051 -52.58 40.10 0.02
C ILE A 1051 -51.40 39.15 0.11
N VAL A 1052 -51.60 37.92 -0.36
CA VAL A 1052 -50.55 36.91 -0.52
C VAL A 1052 -50.51 36.49 -1.99
N GLY A 1053 -49.31 36.33 -2.52
CA GLY A 1053 -49.08 36.03 -3.92
C GLY A 1053 -47.77 36.64 -4.40
N ALA A 1054 -47.39 36.31 -5.63
CA ALA A 1054 -46.21 36.85 -6.30
C ALA A 1054 -46.53 37.22 -7.74
N ASP A 1055 -45.70 38.06 -8.36
CA ASP A 1055 -45.72 38.27 -9.81
C ASP A 1055 -45.16 37.05 -10.57
N SER A 1056 -45.11 37.14 -11.90
CA SER A 1056 -44.56 36.08 -12.77
C SER A 1056 -43.06 35.80 -12.56
N ALA A 1057 -42.32 36.77 -12.01
CA ALA A 1057 -40.92 36.63 -11.63
C ALA A 1057 -40.74 36.16 -10.18
N GLY A 1058 -41.84 35.84 -9.49
CA GLY A 1058 -41.82 35.34 -8.14
C GLY A 1058 -41.59 36.37 -7.04
N SER A 1059 -41.62 37.68 -7.34
CA SER A 1059 -41.57 38.72 -6.32
C SER A 1059 -42.90 38.83 -5.57
N ALA A 1060 -42.86 38.76 -4.24
CA ALA A 1060 -44.07 38.81 -3.40
C ALA A 1060 -44.79 40.16 -3.47
N VAL A 1061 -46.13 40.12 -3.50
CA VAL A 1061 -46.98 41.31 -3.49
C VAL A 1061 -46.88 42.06 -2.16
N LEU A 1062 -46.48 43.33 -2.23
CA LEU A 1062 -46.45 44.25 -1.08
C LEU A 1062 -47.88 44.72 -0.75
N GLY A 1063 -48.61 43.92 0.04
CA GLY A 1063 -50.03 44.13 0.35
C GLY A 1063 -50.42 43.88 1.81
N GLY A 1064 -49.53 44.15 2.77
CA GLY A 1064 -49.72 43.87 4.20
C GLY A 1064 -49.20 42.49 4.60
N GLY A 1065 -49.66 41.97 5.74
CA GLY A 1065 -49.35 40.63 6.24
C GLY A 1065 -48.20 40.60 7.23
N PRO A 1066 -47.56 39.43 7.42
CA PRO A 1066 -46.45 39.28 8.35
C PRO A 1066 -45.26 40.18 8.00
N THR A 1067 -44.79 40.94 8.99
CA THR A 1067 -43.61 41.81 8.86
C THR A 1067 -42.40 41.18 9.55
N GLY A 1068 -41.19 41.61 9.16
CA GLY A 1068 -39.93 41.03 9.68
C GLY A 1068 -39.69 41.24 11.19
N ASP A 1069 -40.52 42.03 11.87
CA ASP A 1069 -40.49 42.24 13.32
C ASP A 1069 -41.46 41.32 14.09
N GLY A 1070 -42.17 40.42 13.38
CA GLY A 1070 -43.11 39.45 13.97
C GLY A 1070 -44.52 40.00 14.20
N SER A 1071 -44.83 41.21 13.72
CA SER A 1071 -46.19 41.75 13.72
C SER A 1071 -46.93 41.44 12.41
N ILE A 1072 -48.25 41.62 12.41
CA ILE A 1072 -49.09 41.50 11.21
C ILE A 1072 -49.63 42.89 10.85
N ALA A 1073 -49.25 43.40 9.68
CA ALA A 1073 -49.65 44.70 9.21
C ALA A 1073 -50.90 44.63 8.31
N PRO A 1074 -51.92 45.48 8.50
CA PRO A 1074 -52.95 45.68 7.50
C PRO A 1074 -52.41 46.46 6.30
N ILE A 1075 -53.12 46.38 5.17
CA ILE A 1075 -53.13 47.43 4.16
C ILE A 1075 -53.68 48.70 4.80
N TYR A 1076 -52.77 49.62 5.13
CA TYR A 1076 -53.07 50.82 5.90
C TYR A 1076 -53.60 51.96 5.01
N SER A 1077 -54.63 52.64 5.51
CA SER A 1077 -55.08 53.94 5.00
C SER A 1077 -55.44 54.87 6.15
N GLY A 1078 -55.32 56.18 5.93
CA GLY A 1078 -55.80 57.20 6.86
C GLY A 1078 -57.33 57.34 6.88
N GLU A 1079 -58.05 56.69 5.95
CA GLU A 1079 -59.51 56.64 5.92
C GLU A 1079 -59.99 55.22 6.25
N ALA A 1080 -60.87 55.07 7.24
CA ALA A 1080 -61.33 53.77 7.74
C ALA A 1080 -61.87 52.84 6.63
N ARG A 1081 -62.67 53.39 5.70
CA ARG A 1081 -63.21 52.68 4.53
C ARG A 1081 -62.19 52.03 3.58
N TYR A 1082 -60.91 52.40 3.69
CA TYR A 1082 -59.81 51.85 2.89
C TYR A 1082 -58.77 51.11 3.72
N ASN A 1083 -59.04 50.87 5.00
CA ASN A 1083 -58.19 50.08 5.88
C ASN A 1083 -58.68 48.63 5.87
N SER A 1084 -57.76 47.69 6.06
CA SER A 1084 -58.01 46.24 6.05
C SER A 1084 -57.94 45.62 7.46
N LEU A 1085 -58.00 46.47 8.48
CA LEU A 1085 -58.12 46.11 9.89
C LEU A 1085 -59.53 46.43 10.37
N TYR A 1086 -60.21 45.43 10.93
CA TYR A 1086 -61.59 45.56 11.41
C TYR A 1086 -61.74 45.01 12.83
N ASN A 1087 -62.55 45.67 13.65
CA ASN A 1087 -63.00 45.09 14.92
C ASN A 1087 -64.06 44.03 14.66
N PHE A 1088 -63.92 42.84 15.22
CA PHE A 1088 -64.92 41.79 15.16
C PHE A 1088 -65.96 41.98 16.28
N ILE A 1089 -67.22 42.18 15.92
CA ILE A 1089 -68.31 42.45 16.89
C ILE A 1089 -69.44 41.42 16.81
N TYR A 1090 -70.11 41.18 17.94
CA TYR A 1090 -71.28 40.30 17.99
C TYR A 1090 -72.56 41.05 17.61
N GLU A 1091 -73.22 40.59 16.55
CA GLU A 1091 -74.51 41.08 16.10
C GLU A 1091 -75.48 39.92 15.81
N GLU A 1092 -76.63 39.92 16.47
CA GLU A 1092 -77.72 38.97 16.26
C GLU A 1092 -79.07 39.66 16.46
N ALA A 1093 -80.08 39.31 15.66
CA ALA A 1093 -81.46 39.70 15.92
C ALA A 1093 -82.13 38.61 16.77
N SER A 1094 -82.61 38.98 17.97
CA SER A 1094 -83.17 38.04 18.96
C SER A 1094 -84.48 38.61 19.48
N TYR A 1095 -85.52 37.80 19.63
CA TYR A 1095 -86.87 38.30 19.88
C TYR A 1095 -87.49 37.68 21.13
N SER A 1096 -88.18 38.52 21.91
CA SER A 1096 -88.96 38.13 23.07
C SER A 1096 -90.42 38.53 22.88
N VAL A 1097 -91.35 37.60 23.13
CA VAL A 1097 -92.79 37.89 23.10
C VAL A 1097 -93.17 38.52 24.44
N LYS A 1098 -93.70 39.74 24.40
CA LYS A 1098 -93.99 40.55 25.60
C LYS A 1098 -95.43 40.40 26.06
N GLU A 1099 -96.39 40.48 25.13
CA GLU A 1099 -97.82 40.34 25.44
C GLU A 1099 -98.57 39.57 24.35
N ILE A 1100 -99.59 38.81 24.75
CA ILE A 1100 -100.51 38.13 23.85
C ILE A 1100 -101.94 38.39 24.35
N ASP A 1101 -102.77 39.05 23.55
CA ASP A 1101 -104.19 39.28 23.86
C ASP A 1101 -105.09 38.77 22.73
N LEU A 1102 -106.21 38.16 23.12
CA LEU A 1102 -107.18 37.56 22.21
C LEU A 1102 -108.56 38.16 22.48
N LEU A 1103 -109.16 38.79 21.48
CA LEU A 1103 -110.44 39.48 21.58
C LEU A 1103 -111.48 38.92 20.59
N PRO A 1104 -112.67 38.51 21.07
CA PRO A 1104 -113.05 38.36 22.48
C PRO A 1104 -112.28 37.21 23.14
N ARG A 1105 -111.98 37.34 24.45
CA ARG A 1105 -111.21 36.34 25.22
C ARG A 1105 -111.86 34.95 25.31
N SER A 1106 -113.13 34.84 24.95
CA SER A 1106 -113.89 33.59 24.90
C SER A 1106 -114.87 33.65 23.73
N PRO A 1107 -114.39 33.41 22.50
CA PRO A 1107 -115.18 33.57 21.28
C PRO A 1107 -116.19 32.42 21.12
N GLU A 1108 -117.41 32.75 20.69
CA GLU A 1108 -118.43 31.76 20.36
C GLU A 1108 -118.41 31.42 18.86
N VAL A 1109 -119.03 30.29 18.49
CA VAL A 1109 -119.03 29.79 17.11
C VAL A 1109 -119.72 30.81 16.19
N GLY A 1110 -118.93 31.45 15.31
CA GLY A 1110 -119.37 32.48 14.38
C GLY A 1110 -118.78 33.87 14.64
N ASP A 1111 -118.12 34.08 15.78
CA ASP A 1111 -117.44 35.34 16.10
C ASP A 1111 -116.12 35.51 15.34
N SER A 1112 -115.82 36.75 14.94
CA SER A 1112 -114.49 37.10 14.45
C SER A 1112 -113.54 37.32 15.62
N MET A 1113 -112.40 36.63 15.62
CA MET A 1113 -111.35 36.74 16.64
C MET A 1113 -110.20 37.61 16.13
N THR A 1114 -109.67 38.47 17.01
CA THR A 1114 -108.42 39.20 16.80
C THR A 1114 -107.40 38.74 17.84
N LEU A 1115 -106.26 38.21 17.38
CA LEU A 1115 -105.10 37.88 18.21
C LEU A 1115 -104.02 38.95 17.95
N THR A 1116 -103.60 39.64 19.00
CA THR A 1116 -102.49 40.60 18.98
C THR A 1116 -101.32 40.00 19.73
N ILE A 1117 -100.12 40.04 19.13
CA ILE A 1117 -98.89 39.48 19.71
C ILE A 1117 -97.83 40.57 19.65
N GLU A 1118 -97.50 41.14 20.80
CA GLU A 1118 -96.46 42.16 20.91
C GLU A 1118 -95.10 41.45 21.01
N VAL A 1119 -94.22 41.70 20.04
CA VAL A 1119 -92.84 41.18 20.02
C VAL A 1119 -91.85 42.33 20.13
N VAL A 1120 -90.84 42.12 20.97
CA VAL A 1120 -89.71 43.04 21.15
C VAL A 1120 -88.45 42.39 20.64
N ASN A 1121 -87.67 43.13 19.83
CA ASN A 1121 -86.32 42.71 19.47
C ASN A 1121 -85.36 43.02 20.62
N THR A 1122 -84.93 41.98 21.33
CA THR A 1122 -83.94 42.02 22.41
C THR A 1122 -82.52 41.71 21.93
N GLY A 1123 -82.31 41.57 20.61
CA GLY A 1123 -81.00 41.35 20.01
C GLY A 1123 -80.19 42.63 19.84
N SER A 1124 -78.96 42.49 19.33
CA SER A 1124 -78.06 43.60 19.02
C SER A 1124 -78.13 44.07 17.56
N LYS A 1125 -79.05 43.50 16.75
CA LYS A 1125 -79.30 43.89 15.35
C LYS A 1125 -80.79 43.96 15.07
N ALA A 1126 -81.23 44.90 14.24
CA ALA A 1126 -82.60 44.95 13.74
C ALA A 1126 -82.90 43.72 12.86
N GLY A 1127 -84.13 43.21 12.90
CA GLY A 1127 -84.50 42.06 12.08
C GLY A 1127 -86.00 41.77 12.05
N GLU A 1128 -86.38 40.84 11.18
CA GLU A 1128 -87.76 40.37 11.08
C GLU A 1128 -87.97 39.08 11.88
N VAL A 1129 -89.12 38.94 12.54
CA VAL A 1129 -89.53 37.71 13.23
C VAL A 1129 -90.68 37.04 12.49
N THR A 1130 -90.58 35.73 12.27
CA THR A 1130 -91.69 34.94 11.70
C THR A 1130 -92.35 34.12 12.79
N LEU A 1131 -93.58 34.50 13.14
CA LEU A 1131 -94.40 33.81 14.14
C LEU A 1131 -95.34 32.82 13.47
N ARG A 1132 -95.39 31.59 13.99
CA ARG A 1132 -96.34 30.56 13.57
C ARG A 1132 -97.44 30.42 14.61
N ILE A 1133 -98.66 30.86 14.27
CA ILE A 1133 -99.83 30.80 15.13
C ILE A 1133 -100.52 29.45 14.91
N GLN A 1134 -100.66 28.68 15.99
CA GLN A 1134 -101.31 27.37 15.97
C GLN A 1134 -102.51 27.35 16.91
N SER A 1135 -103.63 26.79 16.45
CA SER A 1135 -104.78 26.50 17.30
C SER A 1135 -104.74 25.05 17.78
N VAL A 1136 -105.29 24.82 18.97
CA VAL A 1136 -105.49 23.49 19.53
C VAL A 1136 -106.94 23.41 20.00
N VAL A 1137 -107.74 22.57 19.34
CA VAL A 1137 -109.14 22.33 19.73
C VAL A 1137 -109.22 21.00 20.47
N ASP A 1138 -109.93 20.98 21.61
CA ASP A 1138 -110.14 19.80 22.47
C ASP A 1138 -108.86 19.01 22.83
N GLY A 1139 -107.73 19.71 22.97
CA GLY A 1139 -106.43 19.10 23.32
C GLY A 1139 -105.80 18.26 22.20
N GLY A 1140 -106.26 18.42 20.95
CA GLY A 1140 -105.72 17.75 19.78
C GLY A 1140 -104.33 18.23 19.33
N ILE A 1141 -103.88 17.73 18.19
CA ILE A 1141 -102.60 18.13 17.59
C ILE A 1141 -102.71 19.60 17.12
N PRO A 1142 -101.75 20.48 17.46
CA PRO A 1142 -101.79 21.88 17.02
C PRO A 1142 -101.88 22.00 15.49
N VAL A 1143 -102.91 22.71 15.02
CA VAL A 1143 -103.11 23.04 13.60
C VAL A 1143 -102.60 24.45 13.37
N THR A 1144 -101.82 24.67 12.30
CA THR A 1144 -101.32 26.02 11.99
C THR A 1144 -102.41 26.81 11.30
N GLU A 1145 -102.86 27.86 11.98
CA GLU A 1145 -103.90 28.74 11.47
C GLU A 1145 -103.30 29.82 10.56
N LYS A 1146 -102.14 30.35 10.96
CA LYS A 1146 -101.49 31.43 10.24
C LYS A 1146 -100.00 31.49 10.55
N THR A 1147 -99.21 31.92 9.58
CA THR A 1147 -97.84 32.38 9.80
C THR A 1147 -97.81 33.87 9.47
N VAL A 1148 -97.18 34.66 10.34
CA VAL A 1148 -97.06 36.12 10.19
C VAL A 1148 -95.59 36.47 10.34
N THR A 1149 -95.07 37.24 9.39
CA THR A 1149 -93.73 37.83 9.48
C THR A 1149 -93.90 39.31 9.79
N SER A 1150 -93.19 39.79 10.80
CA SER A 1150 -93.17 41.21 11.14
C SER A 1150 -92.44 42.01 10.06
N PRO A 1151 -92.71 43.32 9.90
CA PRO A 1151 -91.71 44.22 9.33
C PRO A 1151 -90.43 44.22 10.21
N LEU A 1152 -89.35 44.79 9.69
CA LEU A 1152 -88.08 44.95 10.43
C LEU A 1152 -88.34 45.61 11.80
N ILE A 1153 -88.00 44.91 12.87
CA ILE A 1153 -88.08 45.38 14.25
C ILE A 1153 -86.70 45.91 14.63
N GLU A 1154 -86.61 47.22 14.87
CA GLU A 1154 -85.40 47.88 15.37
C GLU A 1154 -84.98 47.31 16.73
N ILE A 1155 -83.71 47.51 17.12
CA ILE A 1155 -83.20 47.10 18.45
C ILE A 1155 -84.02 47.79 19.55
N ASP A 1156 -84.47 47.01 20.54
CA ASP A 1156 -85.43 47.42 21.59
C ASP A 1156 -86.79 47.91 21.05
N GLY A 1157 -87.02 47.76 19.74
CA GLY A 1157 -88.27 48.10 19.06
C GLY A 1157 -89.36 47.07 19.34
N GLU A 1158 -90.60 47.54 19.38
CA GLU A 1158 -91.79 46.72 19.66
C GLU A 1158 -92.74 46.79 18.45
N VAL A 1159 -93.29 45.64 18.04
CA VAL A 1159 -94.31 45.54 16.97
C VAL A 1159 -95.43 44.62 17.44
N ASP A 1160 -96.68 45.05 17.19
CA ASP A 1160 -97.95 44.36 17.55
C ASP A 1160 -98.52 43.44 16.46
#